data_AF-A0A2G1W9B1-F1
#
_entry.id   AF-A0A2G1W9B1-F1
#
_cell.length_a   1.000
_cell.length_b   1.000
_cell.length_c   1.000
_cell.angle_alpha   90.00
_cell.angle_beta   90.00
_cell.angle_gamma   90.00
#
_symmetry.space_group_name_H-M   'P 1'
#
loop_
_entity.id
_entity.type
_entity.pdbx_description
1 polymer ?
#
loop_
_entity_poly.entity_id
_entity_poly.type
_entity_poly.pdbx_seq_one_letter_code
_entity_poly.pdbx_strand_id
1 'polypeptide(L)'
;MRNAQMRSHSGFSLTGDGDSVNNKNPRNVRVSILFGRALLTEGVPLRHATSTSSPSDSSGPIAAVAQLGSAHSNSAASGQESNHQRAKRIWILCVVMVLCWLFSGIASAQKYEVIEDAAVAGAKPEQISNFERAAKTLATTRKPEQLTASLKNNARIYVERIVPYRMVRKENLNEMGPMLASLEKSLTNAQRINNPGSKSLLGYVYGGMSKVASGNHIPAARINAVLVLGRLDSRPYDGATGRPPTPLAAVYPNLFNTLVGLYENEEEVDGVRAAALQSLHRVAMYGFTSLAAEPKAKLTQLMTDLLDAPAPEGRDPKAHAYLQRSAVDILHYVSTPDDTSLGKQLISISTDEEKPDLIALYSAAQLGDMTEQLNGQVADTEGVLKSWSRRAFDTVESELKRLKALDRTAKMAVKQPPSPDTFLGVKEEKKKKKDKSRTGGGMMGGDMGMDSMMGGMDMDMGMESMMSGMDMDMDRGMESMMMGGMGMMGGMAAAKPQPPEVALSRRRITYVLQQLMQGAVGSREAEIPSDPKGLISAASDEDKSVLTSWMDDVRPIAEAINDDMLDDKKKWMESLEEQRVALAKLAGVELSGDQDDEGGFDRGSIGLPGFGDGLPSNDLPAAGIPSGLPGGQGPDAGLPGEGLPGVN
;
A
#
# COMPACT_ATOMS: atom_id res chain seq x y z
N MET A 1 -37.21 22.24 14.39
CA MET A 1 -37.17 22.30 12.91
C MET A 1 -36.29 23.47 12.49
N ARG A 2 -35.00 23.24 12.26
CA ARG A 2 -34.06 24.21 11.69
C ARG A 2 -33.27 23.47 10.61
N ASN A 3 -33.32 24.00 9.39
CA ASN A 3 -32.65 23.48 8.21
C ASN A 3 -31.13 23.65 8.36
N ALA A 4 -30.39 22.56 8.40
CA ALA A 4 -28.95 22.55 8.17
C ALA A 4 -28.72 22.48 6.65
N GLN A 5 -28.46 23.63 6.02
CA GLN A 5 -27.88 23.69 4.68
C GLN A 5 -26.42 23.22 4.78
N MET A 6 -26.12 22.03 4.27
CA MET A 6 -24.74 21.65 3.99
C MET A 6 -24.23 22.51 2.84
N ARG A 7 -23.20 23.31 3.13
CA ARG A 7 -22.36 23.96 2.14
C ARG A 7 -21.55 22.88 1.42
N SER A 8 -21.91 22.59 0.18
CA SER A 8 -20.99 21.97 -0.77
C SER A 8 -19.93 23.02 -1.14
N HIS A 9 -18.73 22.92 -0.57
CA HIS A 9 -17.58 23.70 -1.02
C HIS A 9 -17.08 23.14 -2.36
N SER A 10 -17.68 23.60 -3.46
CA SER A 10 -17.03 23.64 -4.77
C SER A 10 -16.55 25.08 -4.99
N GLY A 11 -15.33 25.37 -4.57
CA GLY A 11 -14.67 26.65 -4.81
C GLY A 11 -14.09 26.70 -6.22
N PHE A 12 -14.92 27.05 -7.21
CA PHE A 12 -14.47 27.65 -8.46
C PHE A 12 -15.40 28.84 -8.73
N SER A 13 -14.99 30.02 -8.28
CA SER A 13 -15.68 31.29 -8.51
C SER A 13 -14.93 32.05 -9.59
N LEU A 14 -15.51 32.12 -10.80
CA LEU A 14 -15.07 33.00 -11.87
C LEU A 14 -16.12 34.11 -11.97
N THR A 15 -15.90 35.20 -11.24
CA THR A 15 -16.51 36.49 -11.54
C THR A 15 -15.65 37.16 -12.61
N GLY A 16 -16.18 37.24 -13.83
CA GLY A 16 -15.62 38.00 -14.94
C GLY A 16 -16.74 38.33 -15.91
N ASP A 17 -17.07 39.62 -15.99
CA ASP A 17 -18.05 40.20 -16.91
C ASP A 17 -17.73 39.91 -18.38
N GLY A 18 -18.79 39.77 -19.18
CA GLY A 18 -18.89 40.17 -20.59
C GLY A 18 -17.91 39.56 -21.59
N ASP A 19 -18.35 38.55 -22.36
CA ASP A 19 -18.76 38.76 -23.75
C ASP A 19 -19.10 37.44 -24.46
N SER A 20 -20.10 37.53 -25.33
CA SER A 20 -20.64 36.41 -26.09
C SER A 20 -19.66 35.88 -27.14
N VAL A 21 -19.37 34.58 -27.15
CA VAL A 21 -19.06 33.86 -28.40
C VAL A 21 -19.68 32.47 -28.39
N ASN A 22 -20.55 32.29 -29.37
CA ASN A 22 -21.22 31.09 -29.82
C ASN A 22 -20.23 29.95 -30.10
N ASN A 23 -20.37 28.78 -29.46
CA ASN A 23 -19.70 27.58 -29.95
C ASN A 23 -20.56 26.32 -29.80
N LYS A 24 -20.97 25.77 -30.95
CA LYS A 24 -21.63 24.48 -31.12
C LYS A 24 -20.56 23.39 -31.00
N ASN A 25 -20.52 22.66 -29.90
CA ASN A 25 -20.19 21.21 -29.81
C ASN A 25 -20.09 20.78 -28.33
N PRO A 26 -20.91 19.82 -27.86
CA PRO A 26 -20.76 19.29 -26.50
C PRO A 26 -19.53 18.35 -26.45
N ARG A 27 -18.48 18.75 -25.73
CA ARG A 27 -17.38 17.86 -25.36
C ARG A 27 -17.85 16.97 -24.21
N ASN A 28 -17.99 15.67 -24.48
CA ASN A 28 -18.17 14.63 -23.47
C ASN A 28 -16.91 14.55 -22.59
N VAL A 29 -17.00 15.01 -21.35
CA VAL A 29 -15.97 14.75 -20.33
C VAL A 29 -16.24 13.35 -19.76
N ARG A 30 -15.41 12.38 -20.17
CA ARG A 30 -15.38 11.05 -19.55
C ARG A 30 -14.49 11.12 -18.30
N VAL A 31 -15.08 10.96 -17.12
CA VAL A 31 -14.34 10.70 -15.87
C VAL A 31 -14.13 9.19 -15.77
N SER A 32 -12.90 8.75 -16.00
CA SER A 32 -12.50 7.35 -15.85
C SER A 32 -12.08 7.09 -14.40
N ILE A 33 -12.85 6.29 -13.66
CA ILE A 33 -12.49 5.80 -12.32
C ILE A 33 -11.76 4.46 -12.51
N LEU A 34 -10.43 4.49 -12.43
CA LEU A 34 -9.55 3.33 -12.49
C LEU A 34 -9.08 2.96 -11.07
N PHE A 35 -9.71 1.97 -10.45
CA PHE A 35 -9.12 1.23 -9.33
C PHE A 35 -9.41 -0.26 -9.54
N GLY A 36 -8.36 -1.08 -9.67
CA GLY A 36 -8.52 -2.53 -9.58
C GLY A 36 -7.69 -3.41 -10.52
N ARG A 37 -6.56 -2.96 -11.08
CA ARG A 37 -5.71 -3.83 -11.93
C ARG A 37 -4.27 -4.04 -11.46
N ALA A 38 -3.82 -3.35 -10.40
CA ALA A 38 -2.43 -3.44 -9.93
C ALA A 38 -2.11 -4.63 -9.01
N LEU A 39 -3.09 -5.47 -8.62
CA LEU A 39 -2.88 -6.53 -7.62
C LEU A 39 -2.64 -7.94 -8.20
N LEU A 40 -2.48 -8.12 -9.52
CA LEU A 40 -2.43 -9.46 -10.12
C LEU A 40 -1.27 -9.74 -11.10
N THR A 41 -0.22 -8.92 -11.18
CA THR A 41 0.86 -9.12 -12.17
C THR A 41 2.29 -9.23 -11.63
N GLU A 42 2.51 -9.41 -10.33
CA GLU A 42 3.82 -9.84 -9.84
C GLU A 42 3.77 -11.28 -9.35
N GLY A 43 4.07 -12.20 -10.27
CA GLY A 43 4.35 -13.59 -9.95
C GLY A 43 5.66 -13.69 -9.16
N VAL A 44 5.56 -13.62 -7.84
CA VAL A 44 6.65 -14.01 -6.94
C VAL A 44 6.69 -15.53 -6.85
N PRO A 45 7.76 -16.22 -7.31
CA PRO A 45 7.88 -17.65 -7.08
C PRO A 45 8.05 -17.90 -5.58
N LEU A 46 7.15 -18.72 -5.02
CA LEU A 46 7.23 -19.23 -3.65
C LEU A 46 8.58 -19.93 -3.43
N ARG A 47 9.54 -19.23 -2.81
CA ARG A 47 10.71 -19.84 -2.20
C ARG A 47 10.51 -19.85 -0.70
N HIS A 48 10.58 -21.05 -0.12
CA HIS A 48 10.54 -21.30 1.31
C HIS A 48 11.58 -20.42 2.04
N ALA A 49 11.12 -19.45 2.82
CA ALA A 49 11.95 -18.70 3.75
C ALA A 49 11.98 -19.47 5.08
N THR A 50 13.10 -20.16 5.35
CA THR A 50 13.42 -20.65 6.69
C THR A 50 14.00 -19.48 7.50
N SER A 51 13.23 -18.97 8.47
CA SER A 51 13.76 -18.04 9.47
C SER A 51 14.65 -18.81 10.46
N THR A 52 15.88 -18.35 10.63
CA THR A 52 16.72 -18.72 11.77
C THR A 52 17.01 -17.43 12.53
N SER A 53 16.26 -17.18 13.60
CA SER A 53 16.58 -16.13 14.56
C SER A 53 17.56 -16.71 15.59
N SER A 54 18.72 -16.09 15.71
CA SER A 54 19.62 -16.27 16.86
C SER A 54 19.31 -15.17 17.88
N PRO A 55 19.15 -15.47 19.17
CA PRO A 55 19.00 -14.44 20.18
C PRO A 55 20.36 -13.78 20.46
N SER A 56 20.39 -12.45 20.44
CA SER A 56 21.53 -11.64 20.91
C SER A 56 21.35 -11.35 22.39
N ASP A 57 22.27 -11.85 23.21
CA ASP A 57 22.38 -11.55 24.63
C ASP A 57 22.67 -10.06 24.86
N SER A 58 21.87 -9.44 25.72
CA SER A 58 22.12 -8.10 26.27
C SER A 58 22.91 -8.22 27.58
N SER A 59 24.10 -7.65 27.60
CA SER A 59 24.95 -7.56 28.79
C SER A 59 24.67 -6.26 29.55
N GLY A 60 24.14 -6.39 30.78
CA GLY A 60 24.15 -5.37 31.83
C GLY A 60 24.88 -5.90 33.07
N PRO A 61 25.49 -5.03 33.91
CA PRO A 61 26.54 -5.43 34.84
C PRO A 61 25.99 -5.80 36.22
N ILE A 62 26.42 -6.95 36.76
CA ILE A 62 26.32 -7.22 38.20
C ILE A 62 27.70 -7.63 38.72
N ALA A 63 28.08 -6.93 39.78
CA ALA A 63 29.35 -7.02 40.47
C ALA A 63 29.55 -8.35 41.23
N ALA A 64 30.83 -8.74 41.27
CA ALA A 64 31.54 -9.36 42.39
C ALA A 64 30.91 -10.56 43.13
N VAL A 65 31.45 -11.77 42.87
CA VAL A 65 31.92 -12.68 43.94
C VAL A 65 33.16 -13.42 43.43
N ALA A 66 34.17 -13.47 44.31
CA ALA A 66 35.49 -14.01 44.06
C ALA A 66 35.59 -15.54 44.22
N GLN A 67 36.73 -16.04 43.74
CA GLN A 67 37.54 -17.14 44.26
C GLN A 67 37.42 -18.56 43.67
N LEU A 68 38.64 -19.04 43.37
CA LEU A 68 39.21 -20.39 43.50
C LEU A 68 39.15 -21.34 42.29
N GLY A 69 40.36 -21.77 41.88
CA GLY A 69 40.58 -23.18 41.56
C GLY A 69 41.25 -23.47 40.22
N SER A 70 42.58 -23.50 40.25
CA SER A 70 43.45 -24.12 39.24
C SER A 70 43.10 -25.58 38.91
N ALA A 71 43.21 -25.98 37.64
CA ALA A 71 43.89 -27.23 37.24
C ALA A 71 44.04 -27.30 35.71
N HIS A 72 45.27 -27.14 35.22
CA HIS A 72 45.68 -27.66 33.92
C HIS A 72 45.62 -29.19 33.99
N SER A 73 44.72 -29.82 33.23
CA SER A 73 44.80 -31.24 32.94
C SER A 73 44.89 -31.44 31.43
N ASN A 74 46.05 -31.93 31.00
CA ASN A 74 46.31 -32.41 29.65
C ASN A 74 45.47 -33.66 29.41
N SER A 75 44.46 -33.60 28.52
CA SER A 75 43.74 -34.78 28.04
C SER A 75 44.00 -34.99 26.55
N ALA A 76 45.20 -35.48 26.22
CA ALA A 76 45.52 -36.03 24.90
C ALA A 76 45.25 -37.54 24.88
N ALA A 77 44.00 -37.97 25.09
CA ALA A 77 43.56 -39.36 24.91
C ALA A 77 42.02 -39.53 25.00
N SER A 78 41.23 -38.85 24.16
CA SER A 78 39.79 -39.16 24.02
C SER A 78 39.19 -38.76 22.65
N GLY A 79 40.03 -38.74 21.61
CA GLY A 79 39.66 -38.28 20.27
C GLY A 79 38.65 -39.15 19.52
N GLN A 80 38.30 -40.34 20.02
CA GLN A 80 37.38 -41.26 19.33
C GLN A 80 35.97 -41.29 19.93
N GLU A 81 35.79 -41.15 21.24
CA GLU A 81 34.45 -41.11 21.86
C GLU A 81 33.72 -39.80 21.57
N SER A 82 34.45 -38.68 21.43
CA SER A 82 33.86 -37.36 21.15
C SER A 82 33.23 -37.27 19.76
N ASN A 83 33.75 -38.00 18.77
CA ASN A 83 33.20 -38.02 17.41
C ASN A 83 31.89 -38.81 17.33
N HIS A 84 31.75 -39.91 18.08
CA HIS A 84 30.51 -40.67 18.11
C HIS A 84 29.40 -39.92 18.85
N GLN A 85 29.73 -39.19 19.93
CA GLN A 85 28.77 -38.32 20.60
C GLN A 85 28.37 -37.11 19.76
N ARG A 86 29.30 -36.50 19.01
CA ARG A 86 28.99 -35.43 18.04
C ARG A 86 28.10 -35.94 16.90
N ALA A 87 28.38 -37.12 16.34
CA ALA A 87 27.56 -37.73 15.31
C ALA A 87 26.12 -38.02 15.82
N LYS A 88 25.97 -38.54 17.03
CA LYS A 88 24.66 -38.74 17.67
C LYS A 88 23.90 -37.42 17.86
N ARG A 89 24.57 -36.35 18.32
CA ARG A 89 23.95 -35.03 18.48
C ARG A 89 23.49 -34.44 17.14
N ILE A 90 24.31 -34.54 16.10
CA ILE A 90 23.95 -34.09 14.74
C ILE A 90 22.76 -34.90 14.22
N TRP A 91 22.74 -36.22 14.42
CA TRP A 91 21.66 -37.08 13.96
C TRP A 91 20.33 -36.78 14.68
N ILE A 92 20.36 -36.56 16.00
CA ILE A 92 19.18 -36.14 16.77
C ILE A 92 18.67 -34.78 16.26
N LEU A 93 19.55 -33.83 15.97
CA LEU A 93 19.17 -32.51 15.45
C LEU A 93 18.53 -32.63 14.06
N CYS A 94 19.04 -33.50 13.18
CA CYS A 94 18.42 -33.80 11.89
C CYS A 94 17.03 -34.44 12.06
N VAL A 95 16.85 -35.38 13.00
CA VAL A 95 15.55 -36.01 13.26
C VAL A 95 14.53 -35.00 13.80
N VAL A 96 14.95 -34.12 14.72
CA VAL A 96 14.10 -33.03 15.23
C VAL A 96 13.73 -32.06 14.11
N MET A 97 14.68 -31.70 13.23
CA MET A 97 14.40 -30.82 12.10
C MET A 97 13.42 -31.45 11.10
N VAL A 98 13.56 -32.74 10.81
CA VAL A 98 12.61 -33.48 9.95
C VAL A 98 11.23 -33.60 10.62
N LEU A 99 11.16 -33.86 11.93
CA LEU A 99 9.90 -33.86 12.66
C LEU A 99 9.26 -32.46 12.67
N CYS A 100 10.01 -31.39 12.89
CA CYS A 100 9.51 -30.02 12.77
C CYS A 100 9.03 -29.71 11.35
N TRP A 101 9.67 -30.25 10.31
CA TRP A 101 9.22 -30.12 8.91
C TRP A 101 7.92 -30.89 8.64
N LEU A 102 7.79 -32.10 9.19
CA LEU A 102 6.57 -32.89 9.09
C LEU A 102 5.40 -32.27 9.87
N PHE A 103 5.65 -31.71 11.06
CA PHE A 103 4.63 -31.05 11.87
C PHE A 103 4.23 -29.66 11.33
N SER A 104 5.15 -28.92 10.70
CA SER A 104 4.82 -27.66 10.00
C SER A 104 3.98 -27.89 8.74
N GLY A 105 4.14 -29.04 8.07
CA GLY A 105 3.22 -29.48 7.02
C GLY A 105 1.81 -29.76 7.54
N ILE A 106 1.68 -30.38 8.72
CA ILE A 106 0.39 -30.75 9.33
C ILE A 106 -0.38 -29.51 9.83
N ALA A 107 0.30 -28.46 10.28
CA ALA A 107 -0.34 -27.19 10.64
C ALA A 107 -0.98 -26.46 9.44
N SER A 108 -0.55 -26.74 8.21
CA SER A 108 -1.09 -26.13 6.98
C SER A 108 -2.22 -26.93 6.33
N ALA A 109 -2.55 -28.13 6.84
CA ALA A 109 -3.60 -28.99 6.30
C ALA A 109 -4.99 -28.62 6.86
N GLN A 110 -5.34 -27.33 6.88
CA GLN A 110 -6.71 -26.92 7.15
C GLN A 110 -7.61 -27.55 6.09
N LYS A 111 -8.51 -28.43 6.54
CA LYS A 111 -9.53 -29.03 5.69
C LYS A 111 -10.58 -27.96 5.41
N TYR A 112 -10.47 -27.32 4.26
CA TYR A 112 -11.48 -26.40 3.78
C TYR A 112 -12.71 -27.18 3.31
N GLU A 113 -13.87 -26.72 3.73
CA GLU A 113 -15.15 -27.24 3.29
C GLU A 113 -15.36 -26.89 1.82
N VAL A 114 -15.88 -27.85 1.07
CA VAL A 114 -16.37 -27.64 -0.29
C VAL A 114 -17.89 -27.64 -0.22
N ILE A 115 -18.54 -26.71 -0.92
CA ILE A 115 -19.99 -26.72 -1.04
C ILE A 115 -20.37 -27.95 -1.88
N GLU A 116 -20.93 -28.96 -1.23
CA GLU A 116 -21.45 -30.14 -1.90
C GLU A 116 -22.87 -29.84 -2.40
N ASP A 117 -22.99 -29.70 -3.72
CA ASP A 117 -24.29 -29.55 -4.37
C ASP A 117 -24.39 -30.60 -5.46
N ALA A 118 -24.99 -31.75 -5.12
CA ALA A 118 -25.11 -32.88 -6.04
C ALA A 118 -25.83 -32.52 -7.35
N ALA A 119 -26.79 -31.58 -7.29
CA ALA A 119 -27.51 -31.12 -8.47
C ALA A 119 -26.63 -30.27 -9.39
N VAL A 120 -25.71 -29.49 -8.82
CA VAL A 120 -24.73 -28.69 -9.59
C VAL A 120 -23.57 -29.54 -10.08
N ALA A 121 -23.07 -30.47 -9.25
CA ALA A 121 -21.99 -31.37 -9.60
C ALA A 121 -22.34 -32.28 -10.80
N GLY A 122 -23.61 -32.70 -10.88
CA GLY A 122 -24.13 -33.48 -12.02
C GLY A 122 -24.61 -32.64 -13.21
N ALA A 123 -24.56 -31.30 -13.14
CA ALA A 123 -25.06 -30.46 -14.21
C ALA A 123 -24.15 -30.51 -15.45
N LYS A 124 -24.73 -30.78 -16.61
CA LYS A 124 -23.99 -30.77 -17.88
C LYS A 124 -23.53 -29.35 -18.23
N PRO A 125 -22.40 -29.16 -18.95
CA PRO A 125 -21.92 -27.83 -19.37
C PRO A 125 -22.99 -27.00 -20.08
N GLU A 126 -23.84 -27.64 -20.90
CA GLU A 126 -24.97 -26.98 -21.58
C GLU A 126 -26.01 -26.43 -20.60
N GLN A 127 -26.31 -27.16 -19.53
CA GLN A 127 -27.25 -26.70 -18.50
C GLN A 127 -26.66 -25.51 -17.74
N ILE A 128 -25.36 -25.56 -17.41
CA ILE A 128 -24.67 -24.45 -16.76
C ILE A 128 -24.70 -23.20 -17.67
N SER A 129 -24.43 -23.36 -18.97
CA SER A 129 -24.53 -22.27 -19.94
C SER A 129 -25.95 -21.69 -20.03
N ASN A 130 -26.98 -22.54 -19.96
CA ASN A 130 -28.37 -22.07 -19.94
C ASN A 130 -28.71 -21.29 -18.66
N PHE A 131 -28.22 -21.72 -17.49
CA PHE A 131 -28.38 -20.98 -16.24
C PHE A 131 -27.62 -19.64 -16.26
N GLU A 132 -26.41 -19.61 -16.83
CA GLU A 132 -25.65 -18.38 -17.03
C GLU A 132 -26.36 -17.41 -17.99
N ARG A 133 -26.86 -17.91 -19.11
CA ARG A 133 -27.66 -17.13 -20.07
C ARG A 133 -28.88 -16.55 -19.37
N ALA A 134 -29.57 -17.33 -18.54
CA ALA A 134 -30.71 -16.84 -17.77
C ALA A 134 -30.33 -15.68 -16.83
N ALA A 135 -29.17 -15.75 -16.16
CA ALA A 135 -28.67 -14.65 -15.34
C ALA A 135 -28.34 -13.39 -16.17
N LYS A 136 -27.72 -13.55 -17.35
CA LYS A 136 -27.45 -12.44 -18.29
C LYS A 136 -28.73 -11.83 -18.87
N THR A 137 -29.71 -12.66 -19.20
CA THR A 137 -31.04 -12.20 -19.65
C THR A 137 -31.74 -11.45 -18.51
N LEU A 138 -31.75 -11.99 -17.29
CA LEU A 138 -32.29 -11.29 -16.12
C LEU A 138 -31.64 -9.91 -15.92
N ALA A 139 -30.34 -9.77 -16.19
CA ALA A 139 -29.61 -8.51 -16.09
C ALA A 139 -29.93 -7.49 -17.21
N THR A 140 -30.43 -7.93 -18.36
CA THR A 140 -30.61 -7.06 -19.56
C THR A 140 -32.07 -6.82 -19.94
N THR A 141 -33.00 -7.67 -19.51
CA THR A 141 -34.43 -7.56 -19.81
C THR A 141 -35.08 -6.29 -19.25
N ARG A 142 -35.57 -5.41 -20.12
CA ARG A 142 -36.29 -4.19 -19.70
C ARG A 142 -37.78 -4.40 -19.40
N LYS A 143 -38.37 -5.47 -19.95
CA LYS A 143 -39.81 -5.74 -19.89
C LYS A 143 -40.14 -6.69 -18.74
N PRO A 144 -40.95 -6.27 -17.74
CA PRO A 144 -41.30 -7.12 -16.59
C PRO A 144 -41.96 -8.44 -16.98
N GLU A 145 -42.73 -8.46 -18.08
CA GLU A 145 -43.48 -9.64 -18.54
C GLU A 145 -42.56 -10.75 -19.04
N GLN A 146 -41.35 -10.40 -19.49
CA GLN A 146 -40.34 -11.36 -19.94
C GLN A 146 -39.60 -12.02 -18.75
N LEU A 147 -39.78 -11.50 -17.52
CA LEU A 147 -39.18 -12.06 -16.31
C LEU A 147 -40.01 -13.22 -15.74
N THR A 148 -40.11 -14.30 -16.53
CA THR A 148 -40.83 -15.51 -16.13
C THR A 148 -40.25 -16.13 -14.86
N ALA A 149 -41.07 -16.88 -14.10
CA ALA A 149 -40.62 -17.58 -12.90
C ALA A 149 -39.47 -18.56 -13.19
N SER A 150 -39.51 -19.24 -14.34
CA SER A 150 -38.45 -20.13 -14.81
C SER A 150 -37.13 -19.39 -15.03
N LEU A 151 -37.15 -18.22 -15.69
CA LEU A 151 -35.97 -17.39 -15.89
C LEU A 151 -35.36 -16.96 -14.54
N LYS A 152 -36.19 -16.45 -13.62
CA LYS A 152 -35.75 -16.03 -12.28
C LYS A 152 -35.14 -17.18 -11.49
N ASN A 153 -35.73 -18.37 -11.56
CA ASN A 153 -35.23 -19.57 -10.88
C ASN A 153 -33.91 -20.06 -11.49
N ASN A 154 -33.78 -20.06 -12.81
CA ASN A 154 -32.56 -20.45 -13.51
C ASN A 154 -31.40 -19.50 -13.20
N ALA A 155 -31.67 -18.18 -13.19
CA ALA A 155 -30.70 -17.18 -12.77
C ALA A 155 -30.30 -17.36 -11.30
N ARG A 156 -31.27 -17.65 -10.42
CA ARG A 156 -31.01 -17.94 -9.00
C ARG A 156 -30.09 -19.15 -8.83
N ILE A 157 -30.37 -20.26 -9.54
CA ILE A 157 -29.52 -21.47 -9.50
C ILE A 157 -28.08 -21.14 -9.92
N TYR A 158 -27.91 -20.36 -10.99
CA TYR A 158 -26.58 -19.95 -11.42
C TYR A 158 -25.84 -19.17 -10.32
N VAL A 159 -26.45 -18.09 -9.83
CA VAL A 159 -25.77 -17.13 -8.96
C VAL A 159 -25.66 -17.62 -7.51
N GLU A 160 -26.70 -18.24 -6.95
CA GLU A 160 -26.70 -18.68 -5.54
C GLU A 160 -26.10 -20.08 -5.32
N ARG A 161 -25.96 -20.90 -6.36
CA ARG A 161 -25.49 -22.30 -6.24
C ARG A 161 -24.26 -22.57 -7.08
N ILE A 162 -24.32 -22.35 -8.40
CA ILE A 162 -23.23 -22.71 -9.32
C ILE A 162 -21.97 -21.86 -9.08
N VAL A 163 -22.13 -20.54 -8.98
CA VAL A 163 -21.00 -19.63 -8.76
C VAL A 163 -20.27 -19.96 -7.44
N PRO A 164 -20.94 -20.02 -6.27
CA PRO A 164 -20.34 -20.48 -5.01
C PRO A 164 -19.66 -21.85 -5.12
N TYR A 165 -20.33 -22.83 -5.71
CA TYR A 165 -19.79 -24.19 -5.90
C TYR A 165 -18.47 -24.19 -6.67
N ARG A 166 -18.36 -23.37 -7.73
CA ARG A 166 -17.12 -23.24 -8.49
C ARG A 166 -16.04 -22.51 -7.70
N MET A 167 -16.37 -21.42 -7.02
CA MET A 167 -15.39 -20.58 -6.31
C MET A 167 -14.62 -21.34 -5.22
N VAL A 168 -15.29 -22.20 -4.46
CA VAL A 168 -14.69 -22.87 -3.29
C VAL A 168 -13.78 -24.05 -3.66
N ARG A 169 -13.75 -24.44 -4.94
CA ARG A 169 -12.98 -25.59 -5.44
C ARG A 169 -11.62 -25.15 -5.97
N LYS A 170 -10.58 -25.88 -5.56
CA LYS A 170 -9.19 -25.59 -5.93
C LYS A 170 -8.97 -25.66 -7.44
N GLU A 171 -9.64 -26.58 -8.13
CA GLU A 171 -9.56 -26.76 -9.58
C GLU A 171 -10.05 -25.56 -10.39
N ASN A 172 -10.90 -24.69 -9.83
CA ASN A 172 -11.53 -23.58 -10.58
C ASN A 172 -11.00 -22.20 -10.16
N LEU A 173 -9.89 -22.12 -9.43
CA LEU A 173 -9.34 -20.85 -8.93
C LEU A 173 -8.98 -19.87 -10.05
N ASN A 174 -8.55 -20.38 -11.21
CA ASN A 174 -8.26 -19.60 -12.41
C ASN A 174 -9.53 -19.04 -13.10
N GLU A 175 -10.68 -19.71 -12.96
CA GLU A 175 -11.96 -19.27 -13.53
C GLU A 175 -12.68 -18.23 -12.64
N MET A 176 -12.32 -18.15 -11.35
CA MET A 176 -12.99 -17.30 -10.37
C MET A 176 -12.98 -15.82 -10.77
N GLY A 177 -11.84 -15.28 -11.18
CA GLY A 177 -11.71 -13.87 -11.57
C GLY A 177 -12.65 -13.47 -12.72
N PRO A 178 -12.56 -14.12 -13.90
CA PRO A 178 -13.46 -13.87 -15.02
C PRO A 178 -14.94 -14.07 -14.70
N MET A 179 -15.27 -15.09 -13.91
CA MET A 179 -16.65 -15.38 -13.50
C MET A 179 -17.23 -14.25 -12.65
N LEU A 180 -16.50 -13.80 -11.62
CA LEU A 180 -16.93 -12.71 -10.75
C LEU A 180 -17.02 -11.38 -11.49
N ALA A 181 -16.07 -11.09 -12.38
CA ALA A 181 -16.12 -9.90 -13.23
C ALA A 181 -17.35 -9.90 -14.15
N SER A 182 -17.74 -11.07 -14.69
CA SER A 182 -18.96 -11.20 -15.50
C SER A 182 -20.23 -10.98 -14.67
N LEU A 183 -20.25 -11.49 -13.43
CA LEU A 183 -21.36 -11.31 -12.51
C LEU A 183 -21.51 -9.85 -12.08
N GLU A 184 -20.42 -9.19 -11.70
CA GLU A 184 -20.37 -7.77 -11.35
C GLU A 184 -20.84 -6.91 -12.53
N LYS A 185 -20.29 -7.14 -13.73
CA LYS A 185 -20.71 -6.44 -14.94
C LYS A 185 -22.20 -6.62 -15.22
N SER A 186 -22.73 -7.83 -15.04
CA SER A 186 -24.16 -8.10 -15.19
C SER A 186 -25.00 -7.31 -14.19
N LEU A 187 -24.61 -7.32 -12.91
CA LEU A 187 -25.29 -6.57 -11.85
C LEU A 187 -25.25 -5.06 -12.09
N THR A 188 -24.07 -4.49 -12.35
CA THR A 188 -23.89 -3.05 -12.62
C THR A 188 -24.72 -2.62 -13.83
N ASN A 189 -24.73 -3.40 -14.90
CA ASN A 189 -25.57 -3.10 -16.07
C ASN A 189 -27.06 -3.13 -15.72
N ALA A 190 -27.51 -4.15 -14.97
CA ALA A 190 -28.90 -4.26 -14.54
C ALA A 190 -29.33 -3.07 -13.69
N GLN A 191 -28.46 -2.61 -12.78
CA GLN A 191 -28.73 -1.45 -11.93
C GLN A 191 -28.73 -0.14 -12.72
N ARG A 192 -27.76 0.05 -13.63
CA ARG A 192 -27.65 1.26 -14.46
C ARG A 192 -28.86 1.47 -15.36
N ILE A 193 -29.42 0.40 -15.93
CA ILE A 193 -30.63 0.48 -16.78
C ILE A 193 -31.93 0.46 -15.96
N ASN A 194 -31.84 0.44 -14.63
CA ASN A 194 -32.96 0.26 -13.70
C ASN A 194 -33.86 -0.93 -14.07
N ASN A 195 -33.24 -2.07 -14.36
CA ASN A 195 -33.92 -3.29 -14.80
C ASN A 195 -34.84 -3.83 -13.68
N PRO A 196 -36.09 -4.27 -13.97
CA PRO A 196 -36.96 -4.91 -12.98
C PRO A 196 -36.34 -6.15 -12.29
N GLY A 197 -35.43 -6.86 -12.96
CA GLY A 197 -34.67 -8.00 -12.45
C GLY A 197 -33.46 -7.65 -11.59
N SER A 198 -33.05 -6.37 -11.54
CA SER A 198 -31.85 -5.92 -10.79
C SER A 198 -31.93 -6.26 -9.31
N LYS A 199 -33.09 -6.05 -8.66
CA LYS A 199 -33.30 -6.37 -7.24
C LYS A 199 -33.19 -7.87 -6.97
N SER A 200 -33.74 -8.71 -7.85
CA SER A 200 -33.63 -10.16 -7.73
C SER A 200 -32.17 -10.61 -7.89
N LEU A 201 -31.47 -10.09 -8.91
CA LEU A 201 -30.07 -10.41 -9.14
C LEU A 201 -29.19 -9.97 -7.96
N LEU A 202 -29.40 -8.77 -7.44
CA LEU A 202 -28.71 -8.27 -6.24
C LEU A 202 -28.91 -9.21 -5.03
N GLY A 203 -30.16 -9.63 -4.78
CA GLY A 203 -30.48 -10.59 -3.73
C GLY A 203 -29.80 -11.95 -3.92
N TYR A 204 -29.72 -12.43 -5.15
CA TYR A 204 -29.06 -13.70 -5.48
C TYR A 204 -27.54 -13.62 -5.28
N VAL A 205 -26.91 -12.51 -5.71
CA VAL A 205 -25.47 -12.30 -5.49
C VAL A 205 -25.17 -12.22 -4.00
N TYR A 206 -25.96 -11.47 -3.23
CA TYR A 206 -25.83 -11.40 -1.78
C TYR A 206 -25.95 -12.80 -1.14
N GLY A 207 -27.00 -13.55 -1.47
CA GLY A 207 -27.24 -14.88 -0.91
C GLY A 207 -26.17 -15.91 -1.27
N GLY A 208 -25.65 -15.88 -2.50
CA GLY A 208 -24.56 -16.75 -2.94
C GLY A 208 -23.23 -16.40 -2.26
N MET A 209 -22.84 -15.12 -2.28
CA MET A 209 -21.54 -14.69 -1.76
C MET A 209 -21.48 -14.73 -0.22
N SER A 210 -22.58 -14.47 0.48
CA SER A 210 -22.61 -14.54 1.95
C SER A 210 -22.28 -15.95 2.47
N LYS A 211 -22.74 -17.00 1.77
CA LYS A 211 -22.39 -18.39 2.10
C LYS A 211 -20.89 -18.64 1.96
N VAL A 212 -20.28 -18.16 0.87
CA VAL A 212 -18.85 -18.32 0.63
C VAL A 212 -18.02 -17.50 1.63
N ALA A 213 -18.44 -16.28 1.96
CA ALA A 213 -17.71 -15.41 2.88
C ALA A 213 -17.67 -15.96 4.32
N SER A 214 -18.82 -16.44 4.82
CA SER A 214 -18.99 -16.93 6.19
C SER A 214 -18.63 -18.41 6.40
N GLY A 215 -18.53 -19.20 5.33
CA GLY A 215 -18.16 -20.62 5.41
C GLY A 215 -16.66 -20.85 5.57
N ASN A 216 -16.28 -22.04 6.05
CA ASN A 216 -14.90 -22.49 6.17
C ASN A 216 -14.31 -22.93 4.82
N HIS A 217 -14.24 -22.00 3.86
CA HIS A 217 -13.73 -22.25 2.51
C HIS A 217 -12.30 -21.74 2.32
N ILE A 218 -11.68 -22.11 1.19
CA ILE A 218 -10.33 -21.64 0.83
C ILE A 218 -10.26 -20.09 0.90
N PRO A 219 -9.20 -19.50 1.49
CA PRO A 219 -9.15 -18.05 1.75
C PRO A 219 -9.33 -17.21 0.50
N ALA A 220 -8.78 -17.65 -0.63
CA ALA A 220 -8.95 -16.96 -1.91
C ALA A 220 -10.43 -16.81 -2.32
N ALA A 221 -11.26 -17.82 -2.10
CA ALA A 221 -12.69 -17.76 -2.41
C ALA A 221 -13.43 -16.82 -1.45
N ARG A 222 -13.11 -16.89 -0.15
CA ARG A 222 -13.69 -16.06 0.90
C ARG A 222 -13.39 -14.58 0.68
N ILE A 223 -12.12 -14.24 0.45
CA ILE A 223 -11.66 -12.87 0.15
C ILE A 223 -12.44 -12.30 -1.03
N ASN A 224 -12.53 -13.04 -2.14
CA ASN A 224 -13.27 -12.58 -3.31
C ASN A 224 -14.78 -12.41 -3.04
N ALA A 225 -15.39 -13.33 -2.28
CA ALA A 225 -16.79 -13.21 -1.89
C ALA A 225 -17.04 -11.95 -1.04
N VAL A 226 -16.17 -11.68 -0.05
CA VAL A 226 -16.25 -10.47 0.78
C VAL A 226 -16.10 -9.20 -0.05
N LEU A 227 -15.14 -9.16 -0.98
CA LEU A 227 -14.97 -8.01 -1.88
C LEU A 227 -16.20 -7.78 -2.76
N VAL A 228 -16.82 -8.84 -3.28
CA VAL A 228 -18.07 -8.72 -4.05
C VAL A 228 -19.20 -8.18 -3.16
N LEU A 229 -19.34 -8.70 -1.94
CA LEU A 229 -20.32 -8.23 -0.96
C LEU A 229 -20.16 -6.74 -0.64
N GLY A 230 -18.92 -6.27 -0.45
CA GLY A 230 -18.62 -4.85 -0.20
C GLY A 230 -18.98 -3.92 -1.36
N ARG A 231 -18.94 -4.43 -2.61
CA ARG A 231 -19.28 -3.67 -3.82
C ARG A 231 -20.77 -3.65 -4.15
N LEU A 232 -21.59 -4.43 -3.45
CA LEU A 232 -23.02 -4.40 -3.67
C LEU A 232 -23.59 -3.02 -3.33
N ASP A 233 -24.40 -2.49 -4.24
CA ASP A 233 -25.05 -1.19 -4.09
C ASP A 233 -26.55 -1.34 -3.99
N SER A 234 -27.15 -0.62 -3.05
CA SER A 234 -28.61 -0.44 -3.01
C SER A 234 -29.08 0.58 -4.06
N ARG A 235 -28.21 1.56 -4.37
CA ARG A 235 -28.38 2.55 -5.43
C ARG A 235 -27.05 2.70 -6.17
N PRO A 236 -27.00 2.46 -7.50
CA PRO A 236 -25.77 2.62 -8.26
C PRO A 236 -25.36 4.09 -8.36
N TYR A 237 -24.12 4.34 -8.79
CA TYR A 237 -23.66 5.67 -9.18
C TYR A 237 -24.56 6.27 -10.27
N ASP A 238 -25.02 7.49 -10.06
CA ASP A 238 -25.79 8.24 -11.04
C ASP A 238 -24.90 9.29 -11.70
N GLY A 239 -24.36 8.94 -12.87
CA GLY A 239 -23.49 9.84 -13.63
C GLY A 239 -24.19 11.09 -14.18
N ALA A 240 -25.54 11.13 -14.22
CA ALA A 240 -26.25 12.31 -14.66
C ALA A 240 -26.34 13.38 -13.57
N THR A 241 -26.48 12.95 -12.31
CA THR A 241 -26.56 13.86 -11.15
C THR A 241 -25.23 13.99 -10.40
N GLY A 242 -24.23 13.18 -10.75
CA GLY A 242 -22.97 13.07 -10.01
C GLY A 242 -23.15 12.44 -8.62
N ARG A 243 -24.31 11.85 -8.34
CA ARG A 243 -24.60 11.30 -7.02
C ARG A 243 -23.78 10.01 -6.81
N PRO A 244 -23.00 9.93 -5.71
CA PRO A 244 -22.22 8.73 -5.41
C PRO A 244 -23.13 7.51 -5.18
N PRO A 245 -22.61 6.29 -5.40
CA PRO A 245 -23.35 5.06 -5.11
C PRO A 245 -23.71 4.98 -3.61
N THR A 246 -24.78 4.26 -3.27
CA THR A 246 -25.12 3.95 -1.87
C THR A 246 -24.86 2.46 -1.61
N PRO A 247 -23.80 2.10 -0.88
CA PRO A 247 -23.48 0.71 -0.56
C PRO A 247 -24.66 -0.02 0.07
N LEU A 248 -24.88 -1.27 -0.32
CA LEU A 248 -25.95 -2.10 0.22
C LEU A 248 -25.77 -2.28 1.74
N ALA A 249 -24.53 -2.48 2.18
CA ALA A 249 -24.21 -2.62 3.61
C ALA A 249 -24.60 -1.37 4.43
N ALA A 250 -24.67 -0.18 3.82
CA ALA A 250 -25.09 1.03 4.52
C ALA A 250 -26.58 1.05 4.87
N VAL A 251 -27.42 0.33 4.11
CA VAL A 251 -28.87 0.32 4.27
C VAL A 251 -29.43 -1.04 4.68
N TYR A 252 -28.60 -2.08 4.67
CA TYR A 252 -28.98 -3.45 4.98
C TYR A 252 -28.16 -3.99 6.16
N PRO A 253 -28.72 -3.95 7.39
CA PRO A 253 -28.00 -4.27 8.62
C PRO A 253 -27.35 -5.65 8.63
N ASN A 254 -27.99 -6.68 8.06
CA ASN A 254 -27.44 -8.03 8.05
C ASN A 254 -26.10 -8.10 7.29
N LEU A 255 -25.97 -7.38 6.17
CA LEU A 255 -24.71 -7.34 5.44
C LEU A 255 -23.64 -6.56 6.22
N PHE A 256 -23.99 -5.42 6.82
CA PHE A 256 -23.07 -4.70 7.71
C PHE A 256 -22.56 -5.59 8.84
N ASN A 257 -23.47 -6.25 9.56
CA ASN A 257 -23.14 -7.16 10.66
C ASN A 257 -22.30 -8.36 10.19
N THR A 258 -22.52 -8.86 8.96
CA THR A 258 -21.69 -9.92 8.38
C THR A 258 -20.24 -9.42 8.18
N LEU A 259 -20.06 -8.23 7.59
CA LEU A 259 -18.73 -7.66 7.37
C LEU A 259 -18.02 -7.36 8.68
N VAL A 260 -18.74 -6.80 9.66
CA VAL A 260 -18.20 -6.54 11.00
C VAL A 260 -17.81 -7.85 11.70
N GLY A 261 -18.67 -8.87 11.67
CA GLY A 261 -18.35 -10.16 12.29
C GLY A 261 -17.14 -10.87 11.68
N LEU A 262 -16.95 -10.75 10.36
CA LEU A 262 -15.74 -11.26 9.68
C LEU A 262 -14.47 -10.51 10.07
N TYR A 263 -14.58 -9.23 10.45
CA TYR A 263 -13.45 -8.43 10.90
C TYR A 263 -13.12 -8.66 12.39
N GLU A 264 -14.16 -8.71 13.25
CA GLU A 264 -14.06 -8.92 14.70
C GLU A 264 -13.52 -10.30 15.04
N ASN A 265 -13.79 -11.31 14.22
CA ASN A 265 -13.31 -12.67 14.48
C ASN A 265 -11.78 -12.76 14.30
N GLU A 266 -11.07 -12.91 15.42
CA GLU A 266 -9.60 -13.00 15.44
C GLU A 266 -9.06 -14.30 14.85
N GLU A 267 -9.87 -15.36 14.81
CA GLU A 267 -9.51 -16.65 14.20
C GLU A 267 -9.55 -16.59 12.66
N GLU A 268 -10.09 -15.52 12.09
CA GLU A 268 -10.13 -15.34 10.65
C GLU A 268 -8.77 -15.04 10.06
N VAL A 269 -8.54 -15.56 8.85
CA VAL A 269 -7.34 -15.27 8.09
C VAL A 269 -7.26 -13.76 7.83
N ASP A 270 -6.09 -13.16 8.07
CA ASP A 270 -5.87 -11.71 7.94
C ASP A 270 -6.34 -11.14 6.59
N GLY A 271 -6.21 -11.90 5.50
CA GLY A 271 -6.71 -11.49 4.18
C GLY A 271 -8.24 -11.33 4.13
N VAL A 272 -9.00 -12.17 4.84
CA VAL A 272 -10.47 -12.05 4.94
C VAL A 272 -10.84 -10.83 5.78
N ARG A 273 -10.15 -10.62 6.92
CA ARG A 273 -10.33 -9.44 7.78
C ARG A 273 -10.02 -8.15 7.01
N ALA A 274 -8.92 -8.13 6.25
CA ALA A 274 -8.55 -7.01 5.39
C ALA A 274 -9.60 -6.73 4.30
N ALA A 275 -10.15 -7.78 3.67
CA ALA A 275 -11.21 -7.63 2.67
C ALA A 275 -12.51 -7.09 3.28
N ALA A 276 -12.85 -7.52 4.50
CA ALA A 276 -14.00 -7.01 5.26
C ALA A 276 -13.80 -5.53 5.60
N LEU A 277 -12.60 -5.17 6.06
CA LEU A 277 -12.22 -3.79 6.38
C LEU A 277 -12.27 -2.88 5.15
N GLN A 278 -11.76 -3.34 4.00
CA GLN A 278 -11.88 -2.62 2.72
C GLN A 278 -13.34 -2.41 2.32
N SER A 279 -14.20 -3.38 2.61
CA SER A 279 -15.64 -3.28 2.35
C SER A 279 -16.31 -2.27 3.29
N LEU A 280 -15.93 -2.25 4.57
CA LEU A 280 -16.38 -1.26 5.56
C LEU A 280 -15.88 0.14 5.24
N HIS A 281 -14.65 0.27 4.72
CA HIS A 281 -14.11 1.53 4.22
C HIS A 281 -14.99 2.14 3.12
N ARG A 282 -15.46 1.33 2.17
CA ARG A 282 -16.43 1.78 1.17
C ARG A 282 -17.76 2.23 1.79
N VAL A 283 -18.22 1.56 2.85
CA VAL A 283 -19.41 1.97 3.60
C VAL A 283 -19.21 3.32 4.27
N ALA A 284 -18.06 3.56 4.88
CA ALA A 284 -17.71 4.86 5.45
C ALA A 284 -17.70 5.96 4.38
N MET A 285 -16.98 5.73 3.27
CA MET A 285 -16.80 6.72 2.21
C MET A 285 -18.13 7.15 1.54
N TYR A 286 -19.01 6.20 1.20
CA TYR A 286 -20.20 6.49 0.39
C TYR A 286 -21.53 6.31 1.11
N GLY A 287 -21.53 5.56 2.20
CA GLY A 287 -22.74 5.11 2.90
C GLY A 287 -22.92 5.70 4.29
N PHE A 288 -21.93 6.39 4.85
CA PHE A 288 -21.95 6.76 6.26
C PHE A 288 -23.18 7.59 6.63
N THR A 289 -23.56 8.57 5.81
CA THR A 289 -24.77 9.38 6.04
C THR A 289 -26.06 8.56 6.10
N SER A 290 -26.10 7.40 5.43
CA SER A 290 -27.25 6.50 5.37
C SER A 290 -27.25 5.42 6.47
N LEU A 291 -26.13 5.23 7.19
CA LEU A 291 -26.08 4.29 8.31
C LEU A 291 -26.95 4.78 9.48
N ALA A 292 -27.59 3.82 10.16
CA ALA A 292 -28.25 4.06 11.44
C ALA A 292 -27.24 4.41 12.54
N ALA A 293 -27.69 5.06 13.62
CA ALA A 293 -26.81 5.57 14.67
C ALA A 293 -25.97 4.49 15.36
N GLU A 294 -26.55 3.32 15.64
CA GLU A 294 -25.85 2.20 16.29
C GLU A 294 -24.72 1.63 15.40
N PRO A 295 -24.94 1.25 14.12
CA PRO A 295 -23.85 0.88 13.20
C PRO A 295 -22.74 1.92 13.05
N LYS A 296 -23.08 3.23 13.09
CA LYS A 296 -22.09 4.30 13.07
C LYS A 296 -21.19 4.23 14.29
N ALA A 297 -21.78 4.24 15.49
CA ALA A 297 -21.04 4.16 16.74
C ALA A 297 -20.18 2.90 16.80
N LYS A 298 -20.72 1.74 16.38
CA LYS A 298 -19.98 0.48 16.31
C LYS A 298 -18.78 0.57 15.36
N LEU A 299 -18.97 1.13 14.17
CA LEU A 299 -17.87 1.30 13.20
C LEU A 299 -16.80 2.23 13.75
N THR A 300 -17.18 3.38 14.31
CA THR A 300 -16.22 4.31 14.94
C THR A 300 -15.41 3.60 16.02
N GLN A 301 -16.08 2.94 16.96
CA GLN A 301 -15.43 2.25 18.07
C GLN A 301 -14.43 1.20 17.57
N LEU A 302 -14.84 0.33 16.64
CA LEU A 302 -13.96 -0.72 16.10
C LEU A 302 -12.70 -0.17 15.44
N MET A 303 -12.79 0.99 14.79
CA MET A 303 -11.64 1.59 14.13
C MET A 303 -10.75 2.31 15.11
N THR A 304 -11.30 2.97 16.13
CA THR A 304 -10.53 3.53 17.25
C THR A 304 -9.78 2.41 17.96
N ASP A 305 -10.46 1.30 18.29
CA ASP A 305 -9.87 0.12 18.93
C ASP A 305 -8.75 -0.48 18.07
N LEU A 306 -8.95 -0.60 16.75
CA LEU A 306 -7.91 -1.11 15.84
C LEU A 306 -6.67 -0.21 15.82
N LEU A 307 -6.89 1.11 15.82
CA LEU A 307 -5.83 2.10 15.75
C LEU A 307 -4.98 2.10 17.03
N ASP A 308 -5.61 1.88 18.19
CA ASP A 308 -4.93 1.78 19.49
C ASP A 308 -4.34 0.38 19.77
N ALA A 309 -4.91 -0.68 19.18
CA ALA A 309 -4.51 -2.04 19.47
C ALA A 309 -3.04 -2.33 19.05
N PRO A 310 -2.26 -3.01 19.91
CA PRO A 310 -0.96 -3.54 19.49
C PRO A 310 -1.13 -4.65 18.45
N ALA A 311 -0.06 -4.97 17.73
CA ALA A 311 -0.06 -6.12 16.84
C ALA A 311 -0.31 -7.41 17.65
N PRO A 312 -1.31 -8.23 17.29
CA PRO A 312 -1.55 -9.51 17.97
C PRO A 312 -0.34 -10.43 17.93
N GLU A 313 -0.23 -11.31 18.92
CA GLU A 313 0.87 -12.26 19.00
C GLU A 313 0.96 -13.12 17.72
N GLY A 314 2.16 -13.18 17.13
CA GLY A 314 2.39 -13.92 15.89
C GLY A 314 1.99 -13.19 14.59
N ARG A 315 1.32 -12.02 14.66
CA ARG A 315 1.09 -11.18 13.49
C ARG A 315 2.30 -10.26 13.25
N ASP A 316 2.72 -10.14 11.99
CA ASP A 316 3.75 -9.19 11.61
C ASP A 316 3.28 -7.73 11.90
N PRO A 317 4.08 -6.91 12.60
CA PRO A 317 3.69 -5.53 12.92
C PRO A 317 3.37 -4.67 11.69
N LYS A 318 4.02 -4.92 10.54
CA LYS A 318 3.71 -4.17 9.30
C LYS A 318 2.39 -4.62 8.69
N ALA A 319 2.06 -5.91 8.78
CA ALA A 319 0.74 -6.41 8.40
C ALA A 319 -0.37 -5.81 9.28
N HIS A 320 -0.15 -5.67 10.59
CA HIS A 320 -1.08 -4.97 11.48
C HIS A 320 -1.19 -3.48 11.13
N ALA A 321 -0.07 -2.81 10.90
CA ALA A 321 -0.04 -1.41 10.46
C ALA A 321 -0.82 -1.17 9.16
N TYR A 322 -0.83 -2.15 8.24
CA TYR A 322 -1.66 -2.09 7.04
C TYR A 322 -3.16 -2.04 7.36
N LEU A 323 -3.63 -2.82 8.33
CA LEU A 323 -5.02 -2.76 8.80
C LEU A 323 -5.32 -1.42 9.49
N GLN A 324 -4.40 -0.93 10.31
CA GLN A 324 -4.54 0.37 10.99
C GLN A 324 -4.70 1.53 10.02
N ARG A 325 -4.06 1.49 8.84
CA ARG A 325 -4.26 2.51 7.80
C ARG A 325 -5.72 2.59 7.34
N SER A 326 -6.38 1.45 7.17
CA SER A 326 -7.81 1.45 6.82
C SER A 326 -8.69 1.97 7.96
N ALA A 327 -8.29 1.77 9.23
CA ALA A 327 -8.96 2.42 10.36
C ALA A 327 -8.82 3.95 10.31
N VAL A 328 -7.62 4.46 10.01
CA VAL A 328 -7.40 5.91 9.82
C VAL A 328 -8.32 6.46 8.72
N ASP A 329 -8.42 5.77 7.58
CA ASP A 329 -9.29 6.19 6.47
C ASP A 329 -10.76 6.21 6.87
N ILE A 330 -11.22 5.14 7.51
CA ILE A 330 -12.61 5.04 7.97
C ILE A 330 -12.91 6.14 8.99
N LEU A 331 -12.05 6.32 9.99
CA LEU A 331 -12.23 7.37 11.01
C LEU A 331 -12.21 8.76 10.37
N HIS A 332 -11.37 9.01 9.37
CA HIS A 332 -11.36 10.27 8.65
C HIS A 332 -12.73 10.57 8.00
N TYR A 333 -13.34 9.60 7.31
CA TYR A 333 -14.67 9.76 6.71
C TYR A 333 -15.83 9.86 7.73
N VAL A 334 -15.65 9.25 8.90
CA VAL A 334 -16.68 9.12 9.94
C VAL A 334 -16.63 10.28 10.93
N SER A 335 -15.45 10.86 11.15
CA SER A 335 -15.21 11.98 12.05
C SER A 335 -15.96 13.23 11.61
N THR A 336 -16.42 14.01 12.59
CA THR A 336 -16.93 15.36 12.34
C THR A 336 -15.77 16.35 12.31
N PRO A 337 -15.87 17.49 11.58
CA PRO A 337 -14.83 18.51 11.58
C PRO A 337 -14.45 19.02 12.98
N ASP A 338 -15.40 19.01 13.93
CA ASP A 338 -15.18 19.41 15.33
C ASP A 338 -14.50 18.32 16.19
N ASP A 339 -14.33 17.10 15.68
CA ASP A 339 -13.73 16.00 16.44
C ASP A 339 -12.20 16.07 16.36
N THR A 340 -11.60 16.49 17.48
CA THR A 340 -10.16 16.64 17.63
C THR A 340 -9.44 15.35 18.06
N SER A 341 -10.19 14.31 18.45
CA SER A 341 -9.63 13.08 19.00
C SER A 341 -8.73 12.34 18.00
N LEU A 342 -9.20 12.21 16.75
CA LEU A 342 -8.44 11.59 15.68
C LEU A 342 -7.14 12.36 15.39
N GLY A 343 -7.20 13.69 15.31
CA GLY A 343 -6.01 14.53 15.08
C GLY A 343 -4.92 14.30 16.12
N LYS A 344 -5.28 14.30 17.42
CA LYS A 344 -4.33 13.97 18.51
C LYS A 344 -3.74 12.58 18.35
N GLN A 345 -4.58 11.59 18.04
CA GLN A 345 -4.16 10.18 17.90
C GLN A 345 -3.18 10.01 16.74
N LEU A 346 -3.43 10.64 15.59
CA LEU A 346 -2.53 10.61 14.43
C LEU A 346 -1.19 11.28 14.72
N ILE A 347 -1.18 12.39 15.46
CA ILE A 347 0.07 13.03 15.91
C ILE A 347 0.85 12.06 16.81
N SER A 348 0.20 11.43 17.78
CA SER A 348 0.83 10.44 18.67
C SER A 348 1.43 9.26 17.89
N ILE A 349 0.70 8.71 16.92
CA ILE A 349 1.17 7.58 16.11
C ILE A 349 2.32 7.98 15.20
N SER A 350 2.26 9.19 14.62
CA SER A 350 3.31 9.70 13.74
C SER A 350 4.63 9.97 14.47
N THR A 351 4.58 10.27 15.77
CA THR A 351 5.74 10.62 16.60
C THR A 351 6.31 9.45 17.39
N ASP A 352 5.55 8.37 17.58
CA ASP A 352 5.98 7.17 18.31
C ASP A 352 6.99 6.31 17.52
N GLU A 353 8.27 6.40 17.87
CA GLU A 353 9.38 5.68 17.22
C GLU A 353 9.19 4.15 17.15
N GLU A 354 8.40 3.55 18.05
CA GLU A 354 8.16 2.11 18.05
C GLU A 354 7.15 1.68 16.97
N LYS A 355 6.33 2.62 16.46
CA LYS A 355 5.35 2.34 15.41
C LYS A 355 6.05 2.14 14.07
N PRO A 356 5.63 1.13 13.28
CA PRO A 356 6.15 0.95 11.92
C PRO A 356 5.95 2.21 11.06
N ASP A 357 6.97 2.57 10.28
CA ASP A 357 6.92 3.71 9.34
C ASP A 357 5.66 3.71 8.46
N LEU A 358 5.15 2.52 8.12
CA LEU A 358 3.94 2.35 7.31
C LEU A 358 2.73 3.09 7.89
N ILE A 359 2.50 3.02 9.20
CA ILE A 359 1.36 3.69 9.85
C ILE A 359 1.75 5.09 10.35
N ALA A 360 2.99 5.27 10.82
CA ALA A 360 3.46 6.57 11.30
C ALA A 360 3.46 7.64 10.20
N LEU A 361 4.05 7.32 9.03
CA LEU A 361 4.08 8.23 7.89
C LEU A 361 2.70 8.44 7.27
N TYR A 362 1.86 7.40 7.28
CA TYR A 362 0.48 7.53 6.82
C TYR A 362 -0.33 8.47 7.72
N SER A 363 -0.17 8.33 9.03
CA SER A 363 -0.81 9.19 10.02
C SER A 363 -0.33 10.64 9.88
N ALA A 364 0.97 10.85 9.68
CA ALA A 364 1.53 12.18 9.39
C ALA A 364 0.88 12.78 8.14
N ALA A 365 0.87 12.07 7.01
CA ALA A 365 0.32 12.58 5.77
C ALA A 365 -1.18 12.89 5.86
N GLN A 366 -1.95 12.08 6.61
CA GLN A 366 -3.39 12.27 6.78
C GLN A 366 -3.72 13.56 7.54
N LEU A 367 -2.81 14.07 8.38
CA LEU A 367 -2.97 15.39 9.00
C LEU A 367 -3.11 16.49 7.93
N GLY A 368 -2.48 16.34 6.77
CA GLY A 368 -2.55 17.30 5.66
C GLY A 368 -3.96 17.53 5.10
N ASP A 369 -4.88 16.60 5.32
CA ASP A 369 -6.29 16.75 4.93
C ASP A 369 -7.16 17.33 6.06
N MET A 370 -6.58 17.55 7.25
CA MET A 370 -7.26 18.11 8.42
C MET A 370 -6.94 19.59 8.58
N THR A 371 -7.92 20.35 9.07
CA THR A 371 -7.77 21.78 9.39
C THR A 371 -8.32 22.04 10.79
N GLU A 372 -9.65 22.03 10.92
CA GLU A 372 -10.36 22.34 12.17
C GLU A 372 -10.06 21.30 13.27
N GLN A 373 -9.87 20.03 12.90
CA GLN A 373 -9.59 18.93 13.83
C GLN A 373 -8.26 19.09 14.59
N LEU A 374 -7.34 19.91 14.08
CA LEU A 374 -6.00 20.08 14.66
C LEU A 374 -5.90 21.31 15.57
N ASN A 375 -6.91 22.19 15.56
CA ASN A 375 -6.87 23.46 16.28
C ASN A 375 -6.66 23.26 17.78
N GLY A 376 -5.54 23.82 18.29
CA GLY A 376 -5.17 23.76 19.71
C GLY A 376 -4.80 22.37 20.24
N GLN A 377 -4.52 21.41 19.34
CA GLN A 377 -4.21 20.02 19.72
C GLN A 377 -2.71 19.72 19.77
N VAL A 378 -1.90 20.50 19.07
CA VAL A 378 -0.45 20.34 19.03
C VAL A 378 0.14 21.10 20.21
N ALA A 379 0.49 20.39 21.28
CA ALA A 379 1.10 21.01 22.46
C ALA A 379 2.58 21.33 22.25
N ASP A 380 3.27 20.55 21.42
CA ASP A 380 4.71 20.66 21.14
C ASP A 380 4.99 20.44 19.65
N THR A 381 4.88 21.52 18.87
CA THR A 381 5.12 21.47 17.42
C THR A 381 6.57 21.09 17.10
N GLU A 382 7.53 21.61 17.87
CA GLU A 382 8.95 21.35 17.66
C GLU A 382 9.28 19.86 17.89
N GLY A 383 8.75 19.26 18.96
CA GLY A 383 8.91 17.83 19.23
C GLY A 383 8.33 16.92 18.14
N VAL A 384 7.18 17.30 17.57
CA VAL A 384 6.59 16.58 16.42
C VAL A 384 7.53 16.64 15.22
N LEU A 385 8.00 17.84 14.85
CA LEU A 385 8.89 18.03 13.71
C LEU A 385 10.24 17.34 13.90
N LYS A 386 10.80 17.35 15.12
CA LYS A 386 12.01 16.62 15.46
C LYS A 386 11.84 15.11 15.27
N SER A 387 10.72 14.56 15.72
CA SER A 387 10.39 13.13 15.57
C SER A 387 10.22 12.74 14.09
N TRP A 388 9.61 13.61 13.29
CA TRP A 388 9.46 13.41 11.84
C TRP A 388 10.81 13.48 11.11
N SER A 389 11.65 14.46 11.45
CA SER A 389 13.03 14.56 10.96
C SER A 389 13.85 13.32 11.32
N ARG A 390 13.67 12.78 12.53
CA ARG A 390 14.31 11.54 12.98
C ARG A 390 13.94 10.35 12.11
N ARG A 391 12.67 10.18 11.74
CA ARG A 391 12.25 9.11 10.80
C ARG A 391 12.85 9.26 9.40
N ALA A 392 12.91 10.49 8.89
CA ALA A 392 13.55 10.77 7.61
C ALA A 392 15.05 10.41 7.68
N PHE A 393 15.72 10.81 8.76
CA PHE A 393 17.11 10.47 9.05
C PHE A 393 17.32 8.94 9.09
N ASP A 394 16.52 8.21 9.88
CA ASP A 394 16.63 6.76 10.00
C ASP A 394 16.37 6.04 8.66
N THR A 395 15.47 6.59 7.84
CA THR A 395 15.23 6.09 6.49
C THR A 395 16.50 6.22 5.62
N VAL A 396 17.12 7.40 5.61
CA VAL A 396 18.37 7.66 4.87
C VAL A 396 19.51 6.76 5.38
N GLU A 397 19.66 6.63 6.70
CA GLU A 397 20.68 5.77 7.31
C GLU A 397 20.46 4.29 6.95
N SER A 398 19.21 3.82 6.97
CA SER A 398 18.86 2.45 6.58
C SER A 398 19.18 2.18 5.10
N GLU A 399 18.96 3.15 4.22
CA GLU A 399 19.26 3.05 2.79
C GLU A 399 20.77 3.09 2.53
N LEU A 400 21.51 3.97 3.20
CA LEU A 400 22.97 3.98 3.18
C LEU A 400 23.55 2.61 3.60
N LYS A 401 23.04 2.05 4.71
CA LYS A 401 23.45 0.73 5.20
C LYS A 401 23.13 -0.38 4.19
N ARG A 402 21.94 -0.37 3.59
CA ARG A 402 21.51 -1.33 2.55
C ARG A 402 22.42 -1.25 1.31
N LEU A 403 22.71 -0.05 0.83
CA LEU A 403 23.52 0.17 -0.36
C LEU A 403 25.00 -0.22 -0.14
N LYS A 404 25.55 0.07 1.06
CA LYS A 404 26.89 -0.39 1.49
C LYS A 404 26.95 -1.92 1.59
N ALA A 405 25.89 -2.57 2.10
CA ALA A 405 25.83 -4.02 2.19
C ALA A 405 25.81 -4.69 0.80
N LEU A 406 25.05 -4.14 -0.15
CA LEU A 406 25.02 -4.63 -1.53
C LEU A 406 26.42 -4.63 -2.20
N ASP A 407 27.26 -3.63 -1.91
CA ASP A 407 28.63 -3.60 -2.44
C ASP A 407 29.52 -4.70 -1.88
N ARG A 408 29.29 -5.14 -0.64
CA ARG A 408 30.01 -6.26 -0.04
C ARG A 408 29.61 -7.58 -0.71
N THR A 409 28.32 -7.79 -0.93
CA THR A 409 27.81 -9.03 -1.56
C THR A 409 28.19 -9.12 -3.03
N ALA A 410 28.21 -8.01 -3.77
CA ALA A 410 28.69 -7.97 -5.16
C ALA A 410 30.17 -8.37 -5.28
N LYS A 411 31.00 -7.97 -4.30
CA LYS A 411 32.42 -8.38 -4.24
C LYS A 411 32.61 -9.83 -3.82
N MET A 412 31.63 -10.42 -3.13
CA MET A 412 31.59 -11.85 -2.77
C MET A 412 30.80 -12.69 -3.76
N ALA A 413 30.40 -12.13 -4.91
CA ALA A 413 29.74 -12.89 -5.98
C ALA A 413 30.61 -14.10 -6.31
N VAL A 414 30.13 -15.26 -5.85
CA VAL A 414 30.67 -16.58 -6.11
C VAL A 414 30.96 -16.60 -7.60
N LYS A 415 32.26 -16.68 -7.97
CA LYS A 415 32.65 -16.95 -9.35
C LYS A 415 31.80 -18.13 -9.77
N GLN A 416 30.86 -17.91 -10.69
CA GLN A 416 30.07 -19.01 -11.22
C GLN A 416 31.07 -20.10 -11.60
N PRO A 417 30.85 -21.37 -11.19
CA PRO A 417 31.75 -22.43 -11.61
C PRO A 417 31.94 -22.30 -13.12
N PRO A 418 33.19 -22.37 -13.62
CA PRO A 418 33.48 -22.29 -15.04
C PRO A 418 32.46 -23.13 -15.82
N SER A 419 32.02 -22.63 -16.99
CA SER A 419 31.04 -23.36 -17.81
C SER A 419 31.46 -24.83 -17.94
N PRO A 420 30.53 -25.79 -17.86
CA PRO A 420 30.86 -27.21 -17.88
C PRO A 420 31.72 -27.64 -19.09
N ASP A 421 31.70 -26.88 -20.18
CA ASP A 421 32.58 -27.05 -21.35
C ASP A 421 34.08 -26.94 -20.99
N THR A 422 34.43 -26.08 -20.03
CA THR A 422 35.81 -25.97 -19.51
C THR A 422 36.19 -27.10 -18.55
N PHE A 423 35.22 -27.78 -17.95
CA PHE A 423 35.45 -28.98 -17.12
C PHE A 423 35.53 -30.27 -17.95
N LEU A 424 34.84 -30.34 -19.09
CA LEU A 424 34.78 -31.54 -19.93
C LEU A 424 35.98 -31.71 -20.87
N GLY A 425 36.94 -30.78 -20.85
CA GLY A 425 38.22 -30.97 -21.54
C GLY A 425 38.09 -31.28 -23.03
N VAL A 426 37.00 -30.83 -23.69
CA VAL A 426 36.88 -30.93 -25.14
C VAL A 426 37.88 -29.96 -25.73
N LYS A 427 39.09 -30.46 -26.00
CA LYS A 427 40.08 -29.77 -26.82
C LYS A 427 39.40 -29.47 -28.14
N GLU A 428 39.04 -28.20 -28.36
CA GLU A 428 38.75 -27.74 -29.70
C GLU A 428 39.98 -28.03 -30.56
N GLU A 429 39.87 -29.03 -31.42
CA GLU A 429 40.80 -29.19 -32.51
C GLU A 429 40.78 -27.91 -33.34
N LYS A 430 41.91 -27.21 -33.31
CA LYS A 430 42.23 -26.07 -34.16
C LYS A 430 41.75 -26.33 -35.60
N LYS A 431 40.58 -25.83 -35.97
CA LYS A 431 40.18 -25.74 -37.38
C LYS A 431 41.09 -24.70 -38.04
N LYS A 432 42.05 -25.24 -38.79
CA LYS A 432 43.02 -24.53 -39.62
C LYS A 432 42.34 -23.47 -40.49
N LYS A 433 43.00 -22.31 -40.56
CA LYS A 433 42.97 -21.36 -41.68
C LYS A 433 42.85 -22.05 -43.05
N LYS A 434 41.83 -21.66 -43.81
CA LYS A 434 41.70 -21.64 -45.29
C LYS A 434 40.43 -20.82 -45.58
N ASP A 435 40.30 -19.88 -46.50
CA ASP A 435 41.18 -19.34 -47.54
C ASP A 435 40.69 -17.91 -47.83
N LYS A 436 41.63 -17.03 -48.19
CA LYS A 436 41.32 -15.80 -48.94
C LYS A 436 40.95 -16.21 -50.37
N SER A 437 39.78 -15.84 -50.87
CA SER A 437 39.64 -15.50 -52.29
C SER A 437 38.34 -14.76 -52.63
N ARG A 438 38.53 -13.66 -53.38
CA ARG A 438 37.71 -13.11 -54.47
C ARG A 438 36.35 -12.48 -54.13
N THR A 439 36.18 -11.18 -54.32
CA THR A 439 35.99 -10.45 -55.61
C THR A 439 34.64 -10.77 -56.26
N GLY A 440 33.84 -9.72 -56.46
CA GLY A 440 33.08 -9.55 -57.70
C GLY A 440 31.59 -9.79 -57.57
N GLY A 441 30.80 -8.77 -57.96
CA GLY A 441 29.35 -8.85 -58.00
C GLY A 441 28.82 -9.82 -59.05
N GLY A 442 27.50 -9.90 -59.16
CA GLY A 442 26.87 -10.66 -60.23
C GLY A 442 25.42 -10.96 -59.93
N MET A 443 24.55 -10.28 -60.67
CA MET A 443 23.13 -10.58 -60.86
C MET A 443 22.86 -12.03 -61.30
N MET A 444 21.56 -12.35 -61.37
CA MET A 444 20.90 -13.52 -61.97
C MET A 444 20.65 -14.64 -60.94
N GLY A 445 19.45 -15.18 -60.78
CA GLY A 445 18.30 -15.21 -61.66
C GLY A 445 17.75 -16.63 -61.69
N GLY A 446 16.42 -16.77 -61.68
CA GLY A 446 15.68 -18.00 -61.99
C GLY A 446 15.64 -19.02 -60.83
N ASP A 447 14.47 -19.39 -60.34
CA ASP A 447 13.49 -20.28 -60.99
C ASP A 447 13.71 -21.75 -60.58
N MET A 448 12.60 -22.50 -60.52
CA MET A 448 12.36 -23.87 -60.00
C MET A 448 12.02 -23.91 -58.49
N GLY A 449 10.80 -24.22 -58.04
CA GLY A 449 9.70 -24.96 -58.67
C GLY A 449 9.55 -26.34 -58.04
N MET A 450 8.60 -26.47 -57.11
CA MET A 450 7.91 -27.69 -56.60
C MET A 450 7.17 -27.26 -55.32
N ASP A 451 5.87 -26.95 -55.31
CA ASP A 451 4.69 -27.66 -55.80
C ASP A 451 4.37 -28.95 -55.03
N SER A 452 3.10 -29.05 -54.61
CA SER A 452 2.42 -30.16 -53.92
C SER A 452 2.64 -30.38 -52.41
N MET A 453 1.79 -29.76 -51.58
CA MET A 453 0.81 -30.51 -50.78
C MET A 453 -0.46 -29.68 -50.55
N MET A 454 -1.54 -30.19 -51.15
CA MET A 454 -2.94 -29.81 -51.00
C MET A 454 -3.45 -29.98 -49.57
N GLY A 455 -4.49 -29.20 -49.23
CA GLY A 455 -5.48 -29.60 -48.23
C GLY A 455 -6.31 -28.44 -47.73
N GLY A 456 -7.33 -28.05 -48.50
CA GLY A 456 -8.15 -26.86 -48.27
C GLY A 456 -8.85 -26.80 -46.90
N MET A 457 -8.93 -25.58 -46.39
CA MET A 457 -9.99 -25.13 -45.51
C MET A 457 -10.36 -23.70 -45.92
N ASP A 458 -11.45 -23.60 -46.69
CA ASP A 458 -12.29 -22.42 -46.74
C ASP A 458 -12.90 -22.20 -45.35
N MET A 459 -12.49 -21.16 -44.65
CA MET A 459 -13.24 -20.54 -43.56
C MET A 459 -12.97 -19.04 -43.60
N ASP A 460 -13.85 -18.39 -44.35
CA ASP A 460 -14.56 -17.16 -44.02
C ASP A 460 -13.81 -16.06 -43.25
N MET A 461 -13.69 -14.93 -43.96
CA MET A 461 -13.12 -13.65 -43.55
C MET A 461 -13.94 -13.02 -42.40
N GLY A 462 -13.66 -13.44 -41.17
CA GLY A 462 -14.06 -12.77 -39.94
C GLY A 462 -12.94 -11.90 -39.37
N MET A 463 -12.32 -11.05 -40.19
CA MET A 463 -11.24 -10.14 -39.80
C MET A 463 -11.79 -8.90 -39.07
N GLU A 464 -12.61 -9.14 -38.04
CA GLU A 464 -13.35 -8.10 -37.31
C GLU A 464 -13.42 -8.44 -35.81
N SER A 465 -12.27 -8.68 -35.17
CA SER A 465 -12.15 -8.72 -33.68
C SER A 465 -10.71 -8.56 -33.14
N MET A 466 -9.70 -8.24 -33.96
CA MET A 466 -8.33 -7.96 -33.49
C MET A 466 -8.03 -6.46 -33.33
N MET A 467 -9.03 -5.66 -32.94
CA MET A 467 -8.83 -4.22 -32.70
C MET A 467 -9.71 -3.64 -31.58
N SER A 468 -9.88 -4.38 -30.48
CA SER A 468 -10.51 -3.83 -29.27
C SER A 468 -9.93 -4.49 -28.02
N GLY A 469 -8.93 -3.84 -27.40
CA GLY A 469 -8.38 -4.32 -26.13
C GLY A 469 -6.94 -3.93 -25.77
N MET A 470 -6.26 -3.14 -26.60
CA MET A 470 -4.99 -2.47 -26.24
C MET A 470 -5.23 -0.97 -26.12
N ASP A 471 -5.96 -0.57 -25.09
CA ASP A 471 -5.84 0.80 -24.54
C ASP A 471 -4.79 0.72 -23.43
N MET A 472 -3.54 0.87 -23.86
CA MET A 472 -2.43 1.27 -23.00
C MET A 472 -2.68 2.74 -22.64
N ASP A 473 -3.24 3.00 -21.45
CA ASP A 473 -3.21 4.32 -20.81
C ASP A 473 -1.76 4.63 -20.43
N MET A 474 -1.01 5.09 -21.43
CA MET A 474 0.18 5.93 -21.32
C MET A 474 -0.28 7.37 -21.02
N ASP A 475 -0.97 7.59 -19.90
CA ASP A 475 -1.48 8.93 -19.54
C ASP A 475 -1.17 9.32 -18.09
N ARG A 476 0.14 9.46 -17.82
CA ARG A 476 0.70 10.47 -16.91
C ARG A 476 2.22 10.56 -17.13
N GLY A 477 2.58 11.14 -18.27
CA GLY A 477 3.98 11.37 -18.69
C GLY A 477 4.19 11.76 -20.16
N MET A 478 3.12 11.91 -20.96
CA MET A 478 3.22 12.23 -22.40
C MET A 478 2.40 13.47 -22.81
N GLU A 479 2.19 14.44 -21.92
CA GLU A 479 1.50 15.69 -22.27
C GLU A 479 2.38 16.71 -23.04
N SER A 480 3.53 16.28 -23.57
CA SER A 480 4.46 17.16 -24.32
C SER A 480 4.84 16.69 -25.74
N MET A 481 4.19 15.67 -26.33
CA MET A 481 4.66 15.11 -27.62
C MET A 481 3.62 14.99 -28.76
N MET A 482 2.56 15.80 -28.78
CA MET A 482 1.71 15.90 -29.99
C MET A 482 1.26 17.33 -30.35
N MET A 483 2.15 18.31 -30.17
CA MET A 483 2.12 19.52 -30.99
C MET A 483 3.11 19.32 -32.13
N GLY A 484 2.59 18.95 -33.30
CA GLY A 484 3.27 19.06 -34.59
C GLY A 484 3.53 20.54 -34.94
N GLY A 485 4.37 21.19 -34.14
CA GLY A 485 4.93 22.50 -34.38
C GLY A 485 6.41 22.32 -34.64
N MET A 486 6.82 22.58 -35.88
CA MET A 486 8.22 22.78 -36.24
C MET A 486 8.85 23.80 -35.29
N GLY A 487 9.66 23.33 -34.35
CA GLY A 487 10.36 24.16 -33.40
C GLY A 487 11.56 23.41 -32.89
N MET A 488 12.71 23.68 -33.51
CA MET A 488 14.03 23.33 -32.99
C MET A 488 14.15 23.83 -31.54
N MET A 489 14.00 22.94 -30.58
CA MET A 489 14.34 23.19 -29.18
C MET A 489 15.39 22.17 -28.79
N GLY A 490 16.52 22.70 -28.31
CA GLY A 490 17.79 22.01 -28.16
C GLY A 490 17.68 20.71 -27.38
N GLY A 491 18.50 19.74 -27.80
CA GLY A 491 18.67 18.49 -27.09
C GLY A 491 19.14 18.74 -25.65
N MET A 492 18.20 18.72 -24.71
CA MET A 492 18.55 18.36 -23.35
C MET A 492 19.12 16.94 -23.41
N ALA A 493 20.34 16.78 -22.90
CA ALA A 493 20.96 15.48 -22.81
C ALA A 493 20.01 14.56 -22.03
N ALA A 494 19.56 13.47 -22.68
CA ALA A 494 18.74 12.48 -22.00
C ALA A 494 19.49 12.02 -20.75
N ALA A 495 18.88 12.19 -19.57
CA ALA A 495 19.44 11.73 -18.31
C ALA A 495 19.85 10.25 -18.46
N LYS A 496 21.07 9.91 -18.04
CA LYS A 496 21.52 8.53 -18.14
C LYS A 496 20.60 7.64 -17.31
N PRO A 497 20.26 6.43 -17.78
CA PRO A 497 19.42 5.52 -17.02
C PRO A 497 20.07 5.22 -15.68
N GLN A 498 19.40 5.59 -14.59
CA GLN A 498 19.89 5.37 -13.23
C GLN A 498 19.90 3.87 -12.89
N PRO A 499 20.84 3.40 -12.06
CA PRO A 499 20.79 2.04 -11.52
C PRO A 499 19.47 1.78 -10.77
N PRO A 500 18.89 0.58 -10.87
CA PRO A 500 17.62 0.27 -10.21
C PRO A 500 17.69 0.44 -8.69
N GLU A 501 18.85 0.22 -8.08
CA GLU A 501 19.05 0.40 -6.64
C GLU A 501 18.95 1.87 -6.22
N VAL A 502 19.44 2.80 -7.05
CA VAL A 502 19.35 4.25 -6.83
C VAL A 502 17.91 4.70 -7.03
N ALA A 503 17.26 4.27 -8.11
CA ALA A 503 15.86 4.61 -8.38
C ALA A 503 14.92 4.16 -7.25
N LEU A 504 15.10 2.95 -6.71
CA LEU A 504 14.32 2.45 -5.57
C LEU A 504 14.62 3.22 -4.29
N SER A 505 15.89 3.52 -4.02
CA SER A 505 16.30 4.30 -2.84
C SER A 505 15.72 5.71 -2.87
N ARG A 506 15.84 6.39 -4.02
CA ARG A 506 15.25 7.72 -4.27
C ARG A 506 13.75 7.69 -4.05
N ARG A 507 13.02 6.76 -4.69
CA ARG A 507 11.56 6.63 -4.52
C ARG A 507 11.16 6.47 -3.05
N ARG A 508 11.90 5.65 -2.29
CA ARG A 508 11.62 5.43 -0.87
C ARG A 508 11.80 6.73 -0.06
N ILE A 509 12.94 7.39 -0.18
CA ILE A 509 13.25 8.58 0.62
C ILE A 509 12.33 9.76 0.21
N THR A 510 12.14 9.96 -1.09
CA THR A 510 11.20 10.97 -1.61
C THR A 510 9.78 10.71 -1.08
N TYR A 511 9.32 9.46 -1.05
CA TYR A 511 8.02 9.13 -0.48
C TYR A 511 7.92 9.53 1.00
N VAL A 512 8.94 9.23 1.82
CA VAL A 512 8.95 9.63 3.24
C VAL A 512 8.85 11.14 3.40
N LEU A 513 9.72 11.91 2.72
CA LEU A 513 9.71 13.36 2.79
C LEU A 513 8.37 13.95 2.33
N GLN A 514 7.79 13.43 1.24
CA GLN A 514 6.49 13.87 0.73
C GLN A 514 5.35 13.61 1.72
N GLN A 515 5.36 12.49 2.45
CA GLN A 515 4.35 12.21 3.48
C GLN A 515 4.46 13.20 4.65
N LEU A 516 5.69 13.51 5.10
CA LEU A 516 5.93 14.46 6.19
C LEU A 516 5.56 15.89 5.78
N MET A 517 5.96 16.33 4.59
CA MET A 517 5.56 17.64 4.04
C MET A 517 4.04 17.74 3.88
N GLN A 518 3.39 16.66 3.40
CA GLN A 518 1.93 16.63 3.30
C GLN A 518 1.28 16.83 4.67
N GLY A 519 1.80 16.20 5.72
CA GLY A 519 1.31 16.41 7.08
C GLY A 519 1.54 17.82 7.62
N ALA A 520 2.68 18.43 7.29
CA ALA A 520 3.07 19.75 7.79
C ALA A 520 2.24 20.87 7.14
N VAL A 521 2.12 20.86 5.81
CA VAL A 521 1.56 21.99 5.03
C VAL A 521 0.41 21.62 4.11
N GLY A 522 0.00 20.35 4.07
CA GLY A 522 -1.09 19.89 3.20
C GLY A 522 -0.67 19.63 1.76
N SER A 523 0.63 19.71 1.44
CA SER A 523 1.17 19.48 0.10
C SER A 523 2.32 18.50 0.11
N ARG A 524 2.40 17.67 -0.92
CA ARG A 524 3.55 16.79 -1.17
C ARG A 524 4.71 17.54 -1.82
N GLU A 525 4.45 18.73 -2.34
CA GLU A 525 5.47 19.59 -2.95
C GLU A 525 6.22 20.32 -1.83
N ALA A 526 7.47 20.69 -2.12
CA ALA A 526 8.31 21.38 -1.15
C ALA A 526 7.96 22.88 -0.98
N GLU A 527 6.91 23.34 -1.66
CA GLU A 527 6.38 24.69 -1.59
C GLU A 527 5.13 24.73 -0.69
N ILE A 528 5.03 25.80 0.11
CA ILE A 528 3.84 26.05 0.94
C ILE A 528 2.72 26.54 0.02
N PRO A 529 1.56 25.85 -0.04
CA PRO A 529 0.43 26.30 -0.84
C PRO A 529 -0.12 27.64 -0.38
N SER A 530 -0.82 28.34 -1.27
CA SER A 530 -1.53 29.58 -0.92
C SER A 530 -2.65 29.38 0.11
N ASP A 531 -3.23 28.18 0.17
CA ASP A 531 -4.20 27.75 1.17
C ASP A 531 -3.64 26.51 1.91
N PRO A 532 -2.75 26.71 2.88
CA PRO A 532 -2.04 25.61 3.52
C PRO A 532 -2.98 24.84 4.45
N LYS A 533 -2.75 23.52 4.56
CA LYS A 533 -3.50 22.61 5.44
C LYS A 533 -2.54 21.87 6.38
N GLY A 534 -3.05 20.93 7.17
CA GLY A 534 -2.20 20.19 8.10
C GLY A 534 -1.78 21.03 9.29
N LEU A 535 -0.63 20.69 9.87
CA LEU A 535 -0.18 21.29 11.13
C LEU A 535 -0.10 22.82 11.06
N ILE A 536 0.39 23.38 9.95
CA ILE A 536 0.55 24.84 9.80
C ILE A 536 -0.77 25.61 9.83
N SER A 537 -1.87 24.97 9.41
CA SER A 537 -3.20 25.60 9.40
C SER A 537 -3.80 25.73 10.79
N ALA A 538 -3.38 24.88 11.72
CA ALA A 538 -3.87 24.82 13.10
C ALA A 538 -2.87 25.35 14.14
N ALA A 539 -1.65 25.68 13.69
CA ALA A 539 -0.56 26.19 14.51
C ALA A 539 -0.82 27.62 15.00
N SER A 540 -0.27 27.95 16.18
CA SER A 540 -0.14 29.34 16.65
C SER A 540 0.77 30.15 15.71
N ASP A 541 0.76 31.49 15.82
CA ASP A 541 1.62 32.31 14.95
C ASP A 541 3.11 32.07 15.24
N GLU A 542 3.46 31.79 16.49
CA GLU A 542 4.80 31.35 16.89
C GLU A 542 5.16 30.00 16.25
N ASP A 543 4.28 29.00 16.34
CA ASP A 543 4.50 27.66 15.77
C ASP A 543 4.56 27.67 14.24
N LYS A 544 3.81 28.56 13.57
CA LYS A 544 3.89 28.74 12.11
C LYS A 544 5.28 29.13 11.66
N SER A 545 5.98 29.96 12.43
CA SER A 545 7.36 30.35 12.12
C SER A 545 8.32 29.17 12.22
N VAL A 546 8.13 28.30 13.23
CA VAL A 546 8.91 27.07 13.42
C VAL A 546 8.65 26.09 12.27
N LEU A 547 7.40 25.87 11.90
CA LEU A 547 7.01 25.03 10.77
C LEU A 547 7.56 25.54 9.44
N THR A 548 7.52 26.85 9.21
CA THR A 548 8.05 27.47 7.99
C THR A 548 9.57 27.30 7.92
N SER A 549 10.27 27.54 9.04
CA SER A 549 11.72 27.30 9.12
C SER A 549 12.07 25.83 8.86
N TRP A 550 11.32 24.89 9.43
CA TRP A 550 11.54 23.46 9.19
C TRP A 550 11.30 23.10 7.71
N MET A 551 10.27 23.65 7.08
CA MET A 551 10.02 23.46 5.63
C MET A 551 11.16 24.05 4.78
N ASP A 552 11.68 25.21 5.14
CA ASP A 552 12.81 25.84 4.46
C ASP A 552 14.10 25.02 4.58
N ASP A 553 14.27 24.26 5.67
CA ASP A 553 15.39 23.34 5.86
C ASP A 553 15.19 21.98 5.14
N VAL A 554 13.95 21.47 5.07
CA VAL A 554 13.64 20.18 4.42
C VAL A 554 13.56 20.30 2.89
N ARG A 555 13.10 21.43 2.35
CA ARG A 555 13.03 21.69 0.91
C ARG A 555 14.34 21.43 0.17
N PRO A 556 15.50 22.00 0.55
CA PRO A 556 16.76 21.76 -0.16
C PRO A 556 17.19 20.29 -0.09
N ILE A 557 16.82 19.57 0.98
CA ILE A 557 17.07 18.12 1.12
C ILE A 557 16.25 17.35 0.08
N ALA A 558 14.96 17.66 -0.04
CA ALA A 558 14.06 17.04 -1.01
C ALA A 558 14.49 17.35 -2.47
N GLU A 559 14.92 18.57 -2.75
CA GLU A 559 15.45 18.97 -4.06
C GLU A 559 16.75 18.23 -4.39
N ALA A 560 17.71 18.19 -3.46
CA ALA A 560 18.98 17.50 -3.65
C ALA A 560 18.80 16.00 -3.92
N ILE A 561 17.89 15.34 -3.20
CA ILE A 561 17.56 13.91 -3.40
C ILE A 561 16.94 13.64 -4.78
N ASN A 562 16.21 14.61 -5.31
CA ASN A 562 15.57 14.49 -6.62
C ASN A 562 16.41 15.06 -7.77
N ASP A 563 17.66 15.47 -7.53
CA ASP A 563 18.56 15.95 -8.58
C ASP A 563 18.85 14.86 -9.63
N ASP A 564 18.58 15.17 -10.90
CA ASP A 564 18.82 14.29 -12.04
C ASP A 564 20.30 14.02 -12.30
N MET A 565 21.20 14.84 -11.78
CA MET A 565 22.66 14.69 -11.88
C MET A 565 23.23 13.59 -10.98
N LEU A 566 22.43 13.06 -10.03
CA LEU A 566 22.77 11.90 -9.22
C LEU A 566 22.54 10.59 -10.00
N ASP A 567 23.15 10.51 -11.18
CA ASP A 567 23.02 9.39 -12.13
C ASP A 567 23.81 8.14 -11.71
N ASP A 568 24.83 8.30 -10.87
CA ASP A 568 25.73 7.25 -10.43
C ASP A 568 25.53 6.88 -8.96
N LYS A 569 25.67 5.58 -8.63
CA LYS A 569 25.59 5.09 -7.24
C LYS A 569 26.55 5.80 -6.29
N LYS A 570 27.77 6.14 -6.74
CA LYS A 570 28.76 6.84 -5.90
C LYS A 570 28.29 8.25 -5.54
N LYS A 571 27.84 9.03 -6.54
CA LYS A 571 27.28 10.37 -6.33
C LYS A 571 26.04 10.32 -5.44
N TRP A 572 25.18 9.32 -5.66
CA TRP A 572 24.01 9.07 -4.83
C TRP A 572 24.39 8.83 -3.36
N MET A 573 25.38 7.97 -3.10
CA MET A 573 25.86 7.70 -1.74
C MET A 573 26.48 8.92 -1.07
N GLU A 574 27.26 9.72 -1.81
CA GLU A 574 27.83 10.99 -1.30
C GLU A 574 26.72 11.98 -0.93
N SER A 575 25.74 12.17 -1.82
CA SER A 575 24.58 13.01 -1.54
C SER A 575 23.78 12.53 -0.33
N LEU A 576 23.55 11.20 -0.19
CA LEU A 576 22.84 10.66 0.97
C LEU A 576 23.59 10.89 2.30
N GLU A 577 24.93 10.88 2.32
CA GLU A 577 25.69 11.22 3.53
C GLU A 577 25.55 12.72 3.87
N GLU A 578 25.56 13.61 2.87
CA GLU A 578 25.32 15.04 3.08
C GLU A 578 23.91 15.28 3.66
N GLN A 579 22.89 14.64 3.07
CA GLN A 579 21.52 14.74 3.57
C GLN A 579 21.33 14.10 4.94
N ARG A 580 22.08 13.04 5.25
CA ARG A 580 22.10 12.43 6.59
C ARG A 580 22.54 13.44 7.65
N VAL A 581 23.56 14.25 7.38
CA VAL A 581 24.04 15.29 8.32
C VAL A 581 22.98 16.39 8.50
N ALA A 582 22.37 16.86 7.41
CA ALA A 582 21.31 17.87 7.48
C ALA A 582 20.09 17.37 8.29
N LEU A 583 19.62 16.15 8.02
CA LEU A 583 18.51 15.54 8.76
C LEU A 583 18.88 15.22 10.22
N ALA A 584 20.13 14.86 10.52
CA ALA A 584 20.58 14.64 11.89
C ALA A 584 20.47 15.91 12.73
N LYS A 585 20.85 17.07 12.16
CA LYS A 585 20.71 18.38 12.80
C LYS A 585 19.24 18.67 13.12
N LEU A 586 18.34 18.47 12.15
CA LEU A 586 16.89 18.67 12.34
C LEU A 586 16.27 17.69 13.34
N ALA A 587 16.78 16.46 13.39
CA ALA A 587 16.37 15.44 14.34
C ALA A 587 16.98 15.64 15.74
N GLY A 588 17.90 16.60 15.92
CA GLY A 588 18.68 16.79 17.14
C GLY A 588 19.48 15.55 17.55
N VAL A 589 20.03 14.85 16.55
CA VAL A 589 20.85 13.64 16.70
C VAL A 589 22.30 14.05 16.61
N GLU A 590 23.06 13.83 17.67
CA GLU A 590 24.52 13.99 17.63
C GLU A 590 25.11 12.83 16.84
N LEU A 591 25.59 13.12 15.63
CA LEU A 591 26.45 12.19 14.91
C LEU A 591 27.78 12.14 15.68
N SER A 592 28.05 11.00 16.33
CA SER A 592 29.38 10.75 16.88
C SER A 592 30.37 10.94 15.75
N GLY A 593 31.18 11.99 15.81
CA GLY A 593 32.22 12.24 14.83
C GLY A 593 33.10 11.00 14.79
N ASP A 594 32.97 10.19 13.74
CA ASP A 594 34.09 9.38 13.32
C ASP A 594 35.20 10.40 13.09
N GLN A 595 36.24 10.30 13.92
CA GLN A 595 37.43 11.14 13.91
C GLN A 595 37.67 11.67 12.51
N ASP A 596 37.51 12.99 12.37
CA ASP A 596 38.06 13.70 11.23
C ASP A 596 39.56 13.36 11.20
N ASP A 597 39.93 12.35 10.40
CA ASP A 597 41.25 12.30 9.80
C ASP A 597 41.33 13.62 9.04
N GLU A 598 42.02 14.60 9.64
CA GLU A 598 42.43 15.90 9.08
C GLU A 598 43.30 15.71 7.82
N GLY A 599 42.78 15.03 6.81
CA GLY A 599 43.30 15.00 5.46
C GLY A 599 42.56 16.04 4.65
N GLY A 600 43.01 17.29 4.75
CA GLY A 600 42.43 18.45 4.07
C GLY A 600 42.04 18.15 2.61
N PHE A 601 40.74 18.02 2.39
CA PHE A 601 40.13 18.13 1.08
C PHE A 601 39.68 19.56 0.91
N ASP A 602 40.53 20.33 0.24
CA ASP A 602 40.25 21.67 -0.28
C ASP A 602 39.13 21.54 -1.34
N ARG A 603 37.86 21.59 -0.91
CA ARG A 603 36.69 21.64 -1.79
C ARG A 603 36.22 23.08 -1.87
N GLY A 604 36.46 23.66 -3.04
CA GLY A 604 35.95 24.97 -3.43
C GLY A 604 34.44 25.08 -3.22
N SER A 605 34.07 26.16 -2.54
CA SER A 605 32.74 26.72 -2.46
C SER A 605 32.08 26.81 -3.84
N ILE A 606 31.05 25.99 -4.08
CA ILE A 606 30.01 26.34 -5.04
C ILE A 606 29.15 27.38 -4.33
N GLY A 607 29.30 28.64 -4.76
CA GLY A 607 28.67 29.79 -4.12
C GLY A 607 27.15 29.77 -4.24
N LEU A 608 26.47 29.77 -3.09
CA LEU A 608 25.18 30.45 -2.98
C LEU A 608 25.43 31.97 -3.09
N PRO A 609 24.70 32.71 -3.94
CA PRO A 609 24.78 34.16 -3.97
C PRO A 609 24.15 34.73 -2.69
N GLY A 610 24.97 35.49 -1.96
CA GLY A 610 24.63 36.07 -0.67
C GLY A 610 23.52 37.13 -0.72
N PHE A 611 22.69 37.11 0.31
CA PHE A 611 22.09 38.33 0.86
C PHE A 611 22.84 38.69 2.12
N GLY A 612 23.41 39.90 2.11
CA GLY A 612 24.43 40.36 3.03
C GLY A 612 23.92 40.84 4.38
N ASP A 613 24.87 40.77 5.31
CA ASP A 613 25.28 41.77 6.29
C ASP A 613 24.21 42.55 7.06
N GLY A 614 24.25 42.33 8.38
CA GLY A 614 24.62 43.42 9.27
C GLY A 614 23.81 43.51 10.54
N LEU A 615 24.26 42.84 11.61
CA LEU A 615 23.96 43.29 12.97
C LEU A 615 25.21 43.20 13.87
N PRO A 616 25.53 44.28 14.60
CA PRO A 616 26.69 44.33 15.47
C PRO A 616 26.42 43.64 16.81
N SER A 617 27.40 42.85 17.22
CA SER A 617 27.59 42.31 18.56
C SER A 617 27.59 43.41 19.62
N ASN A 618 26.72 43.27 20.62
CA ASN A 618 26.79 44.01 21.87
C ASN A 618 26.91 43.03 23.04
N ASP A 619 28.02 43.14 23.75
CA ASP A 619 28.22 42.66 25.11
C ASP A 619 27.08 43.08 26.03
N LEU A 620 26.78 42.26 27.04
CA LEU A 620 26.50 42.63 28.45
C LEU A 620 26.16 41.35 29.28
N PRO A 621 26.21 41.40 30.64
CA PRO A 621 26.95 40.43 31.44
C PRO A 621 26.07 39.53 32.32
N ALA A 622 26.75 38.60 32.98
CA ALA A 622 26.24 37.71 34.02
C ALA A 622 25.54 38.42 35.20
N ALA A 623 24.33 37.96 35.53
CA ALA A 623 23.66 37.98 36.83
C ALA A 623 22.54 36.92 36.72
N GLY A 624 22.36 35.94 37.59
CA GLY A 624 22.29 35.99 39.04
C GLY A 624 20.98 35.28 39.42
N ILE A 625 21.08 34.03 39.88
CA ILE A 625 19.95 33.20 40.33
C ILE A 625 19.33 33.81 41.58
N PRO A 626 17.99 33.84 41.71
CA PRO A 626 17.34 33.78 43.01
C PRO A 626 16.45 32.55 43.16
N SER A 627 16.81 31.74 44.15
CA SER A 627 15.97 30.77 44.83
C SER A 627 14.72 31.44 45.43
N GLY A 628 13.55 30.80 45.34
CA GLY A 628 12.36 31.27 46.04
C GLY A 628 11.10 30.44 45.82
N LEU A 629 10.96 29.35 46.59
CA LEU A 629 9.68 28.70 46.90
C LEU A 629 8.76 29.67 47.66
N PRO A 630 7.45 29.53 47.48
CA PRO A 630 6.57 29.46 48.65
C PRO A 630 5.58 28.30 48.55
N GLY A 631 5.54 27.47 49.60
CA GLY A 631 4.44 26.55 49.86
C GLY A 631 3.23 27.28 50.45
N GLY A 632 2.06 26.66 50.37
CA GLY A 632 0.89 27.09 51.15
C GLY A 632 -0.45 26.54 50.68
N GLN A 633 -0.90 25.47 51.38
CA GLN A 633 -2.28 25.21 51.81
C GLN A 633 -3.43 25.02 50.80
N GLY A 634 -4.04 23.84 50.87
CA GLY A 634 -5.41 23.57 50.41
C GLY A 634 -6.49 24.17 51.33
N PRO A 635 -7.76 24.12 50.89
CA PRO A 635 -8.76 23.21 51.47
C PRO A 635 -9.53 22.47 50.34
N ASP A 636 -9.89 21.20 50.47
CA ASP A 636 -11.04 20.63 51.21
C ASP A 636 -12.43 21.17 50.79
N ALA A 637 -13.39 20.24 50.71
CA ALA A 637 -14.80 20.34 50.26
C ALA A 637 -15.03 20.45 48.73
N GLY A 638 -15.95 19.70 48.11
CA GLY A 638 -16.96 18.77 48.59
C GLY A 638 -17.75 18.19 47.42
N LEU A 639 -18.23 16.97 47.60
CA LEU A 639 -19.25 16.30 46.78
C LEU A 639 -20.56 17.11 46.76
N PRO A 640 -21.33 17.01 45.67
CA PRO A 640 -22.74 16.71 45.87
C PRO A 640 -23.19 15.53 45.01
N GLY A 641 -23.95 14.64 45.65
CA GLY A 641 -24.82 13.67 44.98
C GLY A 641 -26.18 14.28 44.61
N GLU A 642 -27.08 13.37 44.22
CA GLU A 642 -28.47 13.57 43.76
C GLU A 642 -28.62 13.99 42.28
N GLY A 643 -29.48 13.39 41.47
CA GLY A 643 -30.50 12.38 41.71
C GLY A 643 -31.15 11.92 40.40
N LEU A 644 -31.70 10.71 40.45
CA LEU A 644 -32.61 10.12 39.46
C LEU A 644 -33.90 10.96 39.33
N PRO A 645 -34.53 10.93 38.15
CA PRO A 645 -35.88 10.34 38.07
C PRO A 645 -35.93 9.36 36.88
N GLY A 646 -36.65 8.25 36.93
CA GLY A 646 -38.05 8.16 37.32
C GLY A 646 -38.87 7.90 36.04
N VAL A 647 -39.36 6.68 35.96
CA VAL A 647 -40.13 6.02 34.90
C VAL A 647 -41.34 6.83 34.41
N ASN A 648 -41.52 6.88 33.09
CA ASN A 648 -42.77 6.56 32.39
C ASN A 648 -42.47 6.13 30.95
#